data_AF-A0A662BRL5-F1
#
_entry.id   AF-A0A662BRL5-F1
#
_cell.length_a   1.000
_cell.length_b   1.000
_cell.length_c   1.000
_cell.angle_alpha   90.00
_cell.angle_beta   90.00
_cell.angle_gamma   90.00
#
_symmetry.space_group_name_H-M   'P 1'
#
loop_
_entity.id
_entity.type
_entity.pdbx_description
1 polymer ?
#
loop_
_entity_poly.entity_id
_entity_poly.type
_entity_poly.pdbx_seq_one_letter_code
_entity_poly.pdbx_strand_id
1 'polypeptide(L)'
;MKKDYSSILKLLAVLIFAVMPILFFGQAEEEEQTEDQNTSQKSYFTKYGYVGASFGGIAYHGDVYAEPILPQWKHFNWGFDFIGGWQFHPVLGIRGNIGWANLSGERYGDVDRAFKGDALDYSVNATISLINLIAGYNPDRWFEMTVWAGIGQAQYRTALREHSTATELSRRGWGDAGDKDNGDGKGFGGRDLVTTYPVGLDFDFILSDHFNIRVTSSIKFTDSDGVDAYQHATAAVKKDFWHYTGLGLTYKFGNGGVKNMVKNFEDITWKATPNPLEVHGEYVEVTIEGTFPEKYFQDDAAMYVTPVLRYEGGAVAYEPFTVKGEDVAGDGFLVKYKEGGTITYTGKIPYTPEMNASELFLVPIIYPAKDGTLATEEEVLNSGKYYIIPDVKVDDGVIHTSKYILNNQMPIIAYHGYKKEVIVSKTAELFFLVNRYNLNWRVPLNKLDANKEQLAGLNEFVALGWKIREVEITGWASPEGEELFNRDLSESRSATAHNYMMKEMKKIAKESTCFNVECPKDEINWDITWQGPDWDGFISAVDNSSLTDKRAILNVIKSADQSKREEEIRNMILIYPEIEEDLLPPLRRAEITVNCYEPKRTDEQIMAYGLSNPDSLKVNELMYAATFYEDDADQLAIYRSAIEYFPKCYRAYNNAGEELISLGEYDEAGMMLAKAQELNAEYGGIDNNMGVLACHLGDYDAAKEHFMTAQEKGENVDYNLGVLAILDGDYAAAQKLTGGAECNHNTGLIQLLNKDYSAAQSTFECAPEDALTYYLLAITGARQDDSQLVFDNLIKAIELDPELKNEAMYDREFLNYFSFPEFQAIVQ
;
A
#
# COMPACT_ATOMS: atom_id res chain seq x y z
N MET A 1 3.53 -9.22 -87.99
CA MET A 1 2.90 -8.85 -86.70
C MET A 1 2.69 -9.98 -85.69
N LYS A 2 2.62 -11.28 -86.03
CA LYS A 2 2.48 -12.37 -85.01
C LYS A 2 3.79 -12.87 -84.36
N LYS A 3 4.98 -12.50 -84.86
CA LYS A 3 6.27 -13.04 -84.37
C LYS A 3 6.96 -12.20 -83.28
N ASP A 4 6.71 -10.90 -83.17
CA ASP A 4 7.45 -10.03 -82.22
C ASP A 4 6.84 -9.94 -80.81
N TYR A 5 5.53 -10.20 -80.65
CA TYR A 5 4.90 -10.27 -79.32
C TYR A 5 5.38 -11.46 -78.47
N SER A 6 5.85 -12.55 -79.11
CA SER A 6 6.39 -13.73 -78.44
C SER A 6 7.67 -13.41 -77.66
N SER A 7 8.50 -12.50 -78.17
CA SER A 7 9.81 -12.19 -77.59
C SER A 7 9.68 -11.35 -76.32
N ILE A 8 8.68 -10.46 -76.28
CA ILE A 8 8.35 -9.59 -75.14
C ILE A 8 7.73 -10.41 -74.00
N LEU A 9 6.76 -11.27 -74.31
CA LEU A 9 6.20 -12.21 -73.32
C LEU A 9 7.26 -13.16 -72.78
N LYS A 10 8.25 -13.57 -73.59
CA LYS A 10 9.36 -14.42 -73.15
C LYS A 10 10.36 -13.68 -72.26
N LEU A 11 10.69 -12.41 -72.54
CA LEU A 11 11.60 -11.64 -71.69
C LEU A 11 10.95 -11.26 -70.35
N LEU A 12 9.67 -10.86 -70.37
CA LEU A 12 8.85 -10.66 -69.17
C LEU A 12 8.68 -11.96 -68.39
N ALA A 13 8.41 -13.08 -69.06
CA ALA A 13 8.38 -14.38 -68.41
C ALA A 13 9.74 -14.75 -67.82
N VAL A 14 10.87 -14.50 -68.50
CA VAL A 14 12.20 -14.79 -67.97
C VAL A 14 12.56 -13.92 -66.75
N LEU A 15 12.20 -12.64 -66.74
CA LEU A 15 12.37 -11.77 -65.55
C LEU A 15 11.47 -12.20 -64.38
N ILE A 16 10.22 -12.56 -64.66
CA ILE A 16 9.28 -13.10 -63.65
C ILE A 16 9.78 -14.45 -63.12
N PHE A 17 10.28 -15.34 -63.98
CA PHE A 17 10.78 -16.68 -63.61
C PHE A 17 12.18 -16.67 -63.01
N ALA A 18 13.01 -15.66 -63.27
CA ALA A 18 14.34 -15.53 -62.65
C ALA A 18 14.29 -14.94 -61.24
N VAL A 19 13.31 -14.08 -60.95
CA VAL A 19 13.15 -13.44 -59.62
C VAL A 19 12.24 -14.27 -58.70
N MET A 20 11.27 -15.02 -59.24
CA MET A 20 10.39 -15.89 -58.42
C MET A 20 11.13 -16.86 -57.49
N PRO A 21 12.18 -17.60 -57.92
CA PRO A 21 12.86 -18.55 -57.04
C PRO A 21 13.54 -17.85 -55.84
N ILE A 22 14.03 -16.63 -56.02
CA ILE A 22 14.66 -15.85 -54.93
C ILE A 22 13.60 -15.31 -53.96
N LEU A 23 12.41 -14.96 -54.45
CA LEU A 23 11.27 -14.52 -53.64
C LEU A 23 10.59 -15.65 -52.85
N PHE A 24 10.67 -16.91 -53.32
CA PHE A 24 10.03 -18.06 -52.67
C PHE A 24 10.98 -18.97 -51.87
N PHE A 25 12.29 -19.00 -52.19
CA PHE A 25 13.25 -19.91 -51.54
C PHE A 25 14.36 -19.20 -50.74
N GLY A 26 14.45 -17.86 -50.79
CA GLY A 26 15.48 -17.10 -50.07
C GLY A 26 15.13 -16.72 -48.61
N GLN A 27 14.01 -17.20 -48.06
CA GLN A 27 13.54 -16.83 -46.71
C GLN A 27 13.56 -17.97 -45.69
N ALA A 28 14.15 -19.12 -46.01
CA ALA A 28 14.38 -20.19 -45.04
C ALA A 28 15.87 -20.24 -44.68
N GLU A 29 16.31 -19.40 -43.75
CA GLU A 29 17.44 -19.76 -42.90
C GLU A 29 16.86 -20.55 -41.72
N GLU A 30 17.18 -21.84 -41.68
CA GLU A 30 16.94 -22.71 -40.53
C GLU A 30 17.90 -22.30 -39.40
N GLU A 31 17.36 -21.68 -38.36
CA GLU A 31 17.93 -21.77 -37.02
C GLU A 31 17.10 -22.78 -36.22
N GLU A 32 17.72 -23.92 -35.89
CA GLU A 32 17.22 -24.85 -34.89
C GLU A 32 17.18 -24.14 -33.52
N GLN A 33 15.98 -23.81 -33.03
CA GLN A 33 15.71 -23.64 -31.61
C GLN A 33 14.20 -23.85 -31.33
N THR A 34 13.95 -24.86 -30.50
CA THR A 34 12.79 -25.15 -29.62
C THR A 34 11.38 -24.66 -30.00
N GLU A 35 10.42 -25.60 -29.94
CA GLU A 35 8.97 -25.36 -30.06
C GLU A 35 8.47 -24.29 -29.07
N ASP A 36 8.55 -23.03 -29.45
CA ASP A 36 7.68 -21.97 -28.93
C ASP A 36 6.64 -21.62 -30.00
N GLN A 37 5.42 -21.35 -29.52
CA GLN A 37 4.24 -21.11 -30.34
C GLN A 37 4.49 -19.98 -31.34
N ASN A 38 4.83 -20.38 -32.57
CA ASN A 38 5.02 -19.49 -33.69
C ASN A 38 3.66 -18.99 -34.16
N THR A 39 3.03 -18.10 -33.39
CA THR A 39 1.89 -17.30 -33.85
C THR A 39 2.43 -16.39 -34.94
N SER A 40 2.25 -16.79 -36.20
CA SER A 40 2.66 -16.04 -37.36
C SER A 40 2.19 -14.58 -37.22
N GLN A 41 3.12 -13.64 -37.01
CA GLN A 41 2.83 -12.22 -36.99
C GLN A 41 2.08 -11.83 -38.27
N LYS A 42 0.77 -11.59 -38.17
CA LYS A 42 -0.01 -11.07 -39.29
C LYS A 42 0.23 -9.57 -39.37
N SER A 43 1.16 -9.15 -40.23
CA SER A 43 1.39 -7.74 -40.46
C SER A 43 0.13 -7.03 -40.97
N TYR A 44 -0.26 -5.97 -40.26
CA TYR A 44 -1.34 -5.08 -40.63
C TYR A 44 -0.88 -3.99 -41.61
N PHE A 45 -1.68 -3.69 -42.64
CA PHE A 45 -1.40 -2.65 -43.65
C PHE A 45 -1.83 -1.26 -43.19
N THR A 46 -0.89 -0.31 -43.17
CA THR A 46 -1.17 1.10 -42.93
C THR A 46 -1.19 1.88 -44.25
N LYS A 47 -2.14 2.81 -44.41
CA LYS A 47 -2.23 3.67 -45.59
C LYS A 47 -1.04 4.62 -45.62
N TYR A 48 -0.44 4.83 -46.78
CA TYR A 48 0.67 5.76 -46.94
C TYR A 48 0.57 6.54 -48.25
N GLY A 49 1.05 7.78 -48.21
CA GLY A 49 1.35 8.58 -49.39
C GLY A 49 2.77 8.33 -49.86
N TYR A 50 3.05 8.60 -51.12
CA TYR A 50 4.41 8.60 -51.64
C TYR A 50 4.61 9.63 -52.75
N VAL A 51 5.82 10.16 -52.82
CA VAL A 51 6.29 11.02 -53.92
C VAL A 51 7.60 10.49 -54.45
N GLY A 52 7.83 10.63 -55.75
CA GLY A 52 9.06 10.15 -56.36
C GLY A 52 9.42 10.92 -57.61
N ALA A 53 10.69 10.82 -57.98
CA ALA A 53 11.22 11.37 -59.20
C ALA A 53 12.14 10.34 -59.86
N SER A 54 12.03 10.16 -61.17
CA SER A 54 12.88 9.29 -61.97
C SER A 54 13.42 10.00 -63.20
N PHE A 55 14.59 9.55 -63.64
CA PHE A 55 15.23 9.96 -64.89
C PHE A 55 15.57 8.71 -65.70
N GLY A 56 15.43 8.80 -67.03
CA GLY A 56 15.83 7.68 -67.87
C GLY A 56 15.58 7.85 -69.35
N GLY A 57 15.65 6.73 -70.05
CA GLY A 57 15.63 6.66 -71.50
C GLY A 57 14.21 6.67 -72.07
N ILE A 58 14.05 7.30 -73.23
CA ILE A 58 12.83 7.32 -74.03
C ILE A 58 13.08 6.58 -75.34
N ALA A 59 12.15 5.68 -75.70
CA ALA A 59 12.10 5.09 -77.03
C ALA A 59 10.80 5.47 -77.75
N TYR A 60 10.89 6.04 -78.94
CA TYR A 60 9.72 6.51 -79.69
C TYR A 60 9.30 5.52 -80.78
N HIS A 61 7.99 5.40 -80.97
CA HIS A 61 7.40 4.54 -81.99
C HIS A 61 6.27 5.27 -82.74
N GLY A 62 6.53 5.56 -84.00
CA GLY A 62 5.60 6.17 -84.96
C GLY A 62 5.96 5.84 -86.40
N ASP A 63 5.49 6.65 -87.34
CA ASP A 63 5.62 6.40 -88.78
C ASP A 63 7.01 6.74 -89.32
N VAL A 64 7.61 7.81 -88.79
CA VAL A 64 9.00 8.19 -89.10
C VAL A 64 9.97 7.18 -88.53
N TYR A 65 9.70 6.61 -87.35
CA TYR A 65 10.61 5.67 -86.73
C TYR A 65 9.91 4.79 -85.71
N ALA A 66 10.16 3.49 -85.78
CA ALA A 66 9.71 2.53 -84.79
C ALA A 66 10.93 1.85 -84.16
N GLU A 67 11.36 2.31 -82.98
CA GLU A 67 12.41 1.62 -82.24
C GLU A 67 11.98 0.20 -81.84
N PRO A 68 12.92 -0.69 -81.48
CA PRO A 68 12.62 -1.76 -80.53
C PRO A 68 12.20 -1.15 -79.18
N ILE A 69 11.48 -1.91 -78.35
CA ILE A 69 10.93 -1.41 -77.07
C ILE A 69 11.99 -0.82 -76.13
N LEU A 70 13.27 -1.19 -76.28
CA LEU A 70 14.36 -0.58 -75.53
C LEU A 70 15.08 0.48 -76.40
N PRO A 71 15.38 1.67 -75.85
CA PRO A 71 16.06 2.73 -76.59
C PRO A 71 17.40 2.25 -77.13
N GLN A 72 17.71 2.55 -78.39
CA GLN A 72 19.03 2.28 -78.95
C GLN A 72 19.98 3.45 -78.70
N TRP A 73 21.28 3.19 -78.54
CA TRP A 73 22.30 4.22 -78.34
C TRP A 73 22.29 5.33 -79.40
N LYS A 74 21.88 5.02 -80.63
CA LYS A 74 21.84 5.96 -81.76
C LYS A 74 20.69 6.98 -81.66
N HIS A 75 19.59 6.62 -80.98
CA HIS A 75 18.39 7.45 -80.81
C HIS A 75 18.01 7.61 -79.33
N PHE A 76 19.00 7.46 -78.44
CA PHE A 76 18.79 7.58 -77.01
C PHE A 76 18.36 9.00 -76.67
N ASN A 77 17.08 9.14 -76.35
CA ASN A 77 16.54 10.34 -75.76
C ASN A 77 16.34 10.11 -74.27
N TRP A 78 16.18 11.21 -73.53
CA TRP A 78 15.99 11.16 -72.09
C TRP A 78 14.70 11.87 -71.68
N GLY A 79 14.19 11.48 -70.52
CA GLY A 79 13.00 12.04 -69.91
C GLY A 79 13.06 12.03 -68.39
N PHE A 80 12.17 12.81 -67.79
CA PHE A 80 11.96 12.89 -66.34
C PHE A 80 10.52 12.57 -66.01
N ASP A 81 10.31 11.80 -64.95
CA ASP A 81 8.98 11.48 -64.44
C ASP A 81 8.91 11.85 -62.97
N PHE A 82 7.91 12.66 -62.61
CA PHE A 82 7.52 12.93 -61.22
C PHE A 82 6.23 12.18 -60.92
N ILE A 83 6.17 11.54 -59.76
CA ILE A 83 5.00 10.80 -59.31
C ILE A 83 4.58 11.27 -57.93
N GLY A 84 3.27 11.28 -57.70
CA GLY A 84 2.67 11.43 -56.39
C GLY A 84 1.51 10.45 -56.28
N GLY A 85 1.47 9.64 -55.23
CA GLY A 85 0.46 8.61 -55.10
C GLY A 85 0.05 8.32 -53.67
N TRP A 86 -1.02 7.54 -53.56
CA TRP A 86 -1.61 7.13 -52.31
C TRP A 86 -1.96 5.64 -52.37
N GLN A 87 -1.39 4.85 -51.46
CA GLN A 87 -1.73 3.44 -51.28
C GLN A 87 -2.76 3.34 -50.15
N PHE A 88 -4.02 3.02 -50.49
CA PHE A 88 -5.13 2.96 -49.52
C PHE A 88 -5.53 1.54 -49.13
N HIS A 89 -4.98 0.52 -49.78
CA HIS A 89 -5.22 -0.91 -49.55
C HIS A 89 -3.92 -1.69 -49.79
N PRO A 90 -3.68 -2.88 -49.18
CA PRO A 90 -2.44 -3.64 -49.41
C PRO A 90 -2.11 -3.90 -50.88
N VAL A 91 -3.15 -4.04 -51.71
CA VAL A 91 -3.03 -4.30 -53.14
C VAL A 91 -3.28 -3.06 -53.99
N LEU A 92 -4.16 -2.15 -53.57
CA LEU A 92 -4.71 -1.09 -54.44
C LEU A 92 -4.23 0.31 -54.03
N GLY A 93 -3.90 1.11 -55.04
CA GLY A 93 -3.57 2.51 -54.88
C GLY A 93 -3.95 3.35 -56.10
N ILE A 94 -3.63 4.64 -56.01
CA ILE A 94 -3.80 5.61 -57.09
C ILE A 94 -2.57 6.52 -57.16
N ARG A 95 -2.15 6.90 -58.37
CA ARG A 95 -1.03 7.84 -58.56
C ARG A 95 -1.29 8.83 -59.69
N GLY A 96 -0.87 10.07 -59.45
CA GLY A 96 -0.61 11.06 -60.48
C GLY A 96 0.83 10.93 -61.00
N ASN A 97 1.03 11.23 -62.27
CA ASN A 97 2.33 11.27 -62.92
C ASN A 97 2.41 12.51 -63.80
N ILE A 98 3.56 13.20 -63.78
CA ILE A 98 3.91 14.30 -64.65
C ILE A 98 5.26 13.95 -65.27
N GLY A 99 5.28 13.75 -66.58
CA GLY A 99 6.45 13.36 -67.35
C GLY A 99 6.87 14.44 -68.33
N TRP A 100 8.17 14.53 -68.59
CA TRP A 100 8.73 15.22 -69.74
C TRP A 100 9.59 14.26 -70.55
N ALA A 101 9.39 14.22 -71.86
CA ALA A 101 10.08 13.32 -72.77
C ALA A 101 10.65 14.08 -73.96
N ASN A 102 11.93 13.85 -74.26
CA ASN A 102 12.52 14.23 -75.54
C ASN A 102 12.22 13.13 -76.56
N LEU A 103 11.64 13.49 -77.70
CA LEU A 103 11.19 12.56 -78.73
C LEU A 103 12.02 12.78 -79.99
N SER A 104 12.55 11.72 -80.58
CA SER A 104 13.15 11.82 -81.91
C SER A 104 13.11 10.48 -82.63
N GLY A 105 13.29 10.54 -83.94
CA GLY A 105 13.36 9.35 -84.79
C GLY A 105 13.77 9.72 -86.20
N GLU A 106 14.39 8.77 -86.90
CA GLU A 106 14.78 8.92 -88.30
C GLU A 106 14.56 7.64 -89.09
N ARG A 107 14.22 7.79 -90.37
CA ARG A 107 14.13 6.71 -91.34
C ARG A 107 14.82 7.14 -92.61
N TYR A 108 15.60 6.20 -93.14
CA TYR A 108 16.42 6.37 -94.32
C TYR A 108 16.17 5.19 -95.27
N GLY A 109 15.93 5.49 -96.55
CA GLY A 109 15.63 4.49 -97.57
C GLY A 109 14.34 4.82 -98.32
N ASP A 110 13.23 4.18 -97.94
CA ASP A 110 11.93 4.33 -98.61
C ASP A 110 11.21 5.64 -98.30
N VAL A 111 11.52 6.24 -97.15
CA VAL A 111 11.09 7.59 -96.78
C VAL A 111 12.29 8.29 -96.13
N ASP A 112 12.73 9.42 -96.66
CA ASP A 112 13.85 10.21 -96.10
C ASP A 112 13.32 11.23 -95.08
N ARG A 113 13.15 10.82 -93.82
CA ARG A 113 12.50 11.63 -92.77
C ARG A 113 13.24 11.53 -91.44
N ALA A 114 13.34 12.64 -90.72
CA ALA A 114 13.76 12.70 -89.33
C ALA A 114 12.90 13.70 -88.57
N PHE A 115 12.54 13.41 -87.33
CA PHE A 115 11.82 14.35 -86.48
C PHE A 115 12.52 14.52 -85.13
N LYS A 116 12.32 15.70 -84.54
CA LYS A 116 12.66 15.99 -83.14
C LYS A 116 11.53 16.76 -82.49
N GLY A 117 11.25 16.41 -81.26
CA GLY A 117 10.18 17.02 -80.48
C GLY A 117 10.35 16.79 -78.99
N ASP A 118 9.42 17.33 -78.23
CA ASP A 118 9.34 17.09 -76.81
C ASP A 118 7.88 17.07 -76.35
N ALA A 119 7.57 16.25 -75.37
CA ALA A 119 6.24 16.08 -74.80
C ALA A 119 6.26 16.30 -73.29
N LEU A 120 5.27 17.03 -72.79
CA LEU A 120 4.94 17.12 -71.37
C LEU A 120 3.65 16.33 -71.15
N ASP A 121 3.70 15.22 -70.43
CA ASP A 121 2.55 14.37 -70.16
C ASP A 121 2.12 14.41 -68.70
N TYR A 122 0.81 14.27 -68.47
CA TYR A 122 0.23 14.11 -67.15
C TYR A 122 -0.85 13.05 -67.18
N SER A 123 -0.89 12.22 -66.14
CA SER A 123 -1.83 11.11 -66.06
C SER A 123 -2.25 10.80 -64.63
N VAL A 124 -3.44 10.22 -64.49
CA VAL A 124 -3.91 9.58 -63.26
C VAL A 124 -4.04 8.09 -63.53
N ASN A 125 -3.45 7.29 -62.65
CA ASN A 125 -3.27 5.86 -62.84
C ASN A 125 -3.75 5.09 -61.60
N ALA A 126 -4.50 4.02 -61.82
CA ALA A 126 -4.72 3.03 -60.78
C ALA A 126 -3.47 2.15 -60.65
N THR A 127 -3.13 1.75 -59.42
CA THR A 127 -1.98 0.89 -59.14
C THR A 127 -2.42 -0.41 -58.49
N ILE A 128 -1.76 -1.51 -58.85
CA ILE A 128 -1.95 -2.82 -58.25
C ILE A 128 -0.57 -3.36 -57.87
N SER A 129 -0.34 -3.56 -56.57
CA SER A 129 0.84 -4.26 -56.06
C SER A 129 0.67 -5.75 -56.30
N LEU A 130 1.46 -6.29 -57.23
CA LEU A 130 1.35 -7.67 -57.69
C LEU A 130 1.85 -8.65 -56.64
N ILE A 131 2.92 -8.32 -55.91
CA ILE A 131 3.46 -9.26 -54.94
C ILE A 131 2.51 -9.34 -53.73
N ASN A 132 1.91 -8.22 -53.31
CA ASN A 132 0.88 -8.26 -52.27
C ASN A 132 -0.40 -8.97 -52.74
N LEU A 133 -0.75 -8.90 -54.03
CA LEU A 133 -1.90 -9.62 -54.58
C LEU A 133 -1.69 -11.15 -54.56
N ILE A 134 -0.47 -11.62 -54.83
CA ILE A 134 -0.18 -13.05 -55.04
C ILE A 134 0.33 -13.73 -53.76
N ALA A 135 1.18 -13.05 -52.99
CA ALA A 135 1.85 -13.59 -51.81
C ALA A 135 1.35 -12.99 -50.49
N GLY A 136 0.31 -12.16 -50.54
CA GLY A 136 -0.18 -11.43 -49.37
C GLY A 136 0.72 -10.26 -48.98
N TYR A 137 0.20 -9.40 -48.10
CA TYR A 137 0.92 -8.23 -47.63
C TYR A 137 2.07 -8.62 -46.70
N ASN A 138 3.29 -8.25 -47.07
CA ASN A 138 4.47 -8.36 -46.21
C ASN A 138 5.19 -6.98 -46.20
N PRO A 139 5.22 -6.28 -45.06
CA PRO A 139 5.83 -4.96 -44.91
C PRO A 139 7.36 -5.02 -44.93
N ASP A 140 7.94 -6.16 -44.53
CA ASP A 140 9.39 -6.36 -44.34
C ASP A 140 10.04 -6.88 -45.62
N ARG A 141 9.26 -6.96 -46.70
CA ARG A 141 9.76 -7.37 -48.01
C ARG A 141 10.72 -6.32 -48.54
N TRP A 142 11.91 -6.73 -48.96
CA TRP A 142 12.91 -5.84 -49.55
C TRP A 142 12.60 -5.40 -51.00
N PHE A 143 11.59 -6.02 -51.63
CA PHE A 143 11.26 -5.83 -53.05
C PHE A 143 9.75 -5.84 -53.30
N GLU A 144 9.25 -4.92 -54.13
CA GLU A 144 7.83 -4.87 -54.53
C GLU A 144 7.69 -4.64 -56.05
N MET A 145 6.63 -5.18 -56.64
CA MET A 145 6.33 -5.01 -58.06
C MET A 145 4.91 -4.47 -58.24
N THR A 146 4.77 -3.32 -58.88
CA THR A 146 3.49 -2.64 -59.06
C THR A 146 3.16 -2.48 -60.53
N VAL A 147 2.01 -2.99 -60.97
CA VAL A 147 1.42 -2.63 -62.28
C VAL A 147 0.57 -1.39 -62.13
N TRP A 148 0.53 -0.57 -63.17
CA TRP A 148 -0.33 0.59 -63.19
C TRP A 148 -0.79 0.91 -64.61
N ALA A 149 -2.02 1.44 -64.70
CA ALA A 149 -2.61 1.87 -65.95
C ALA A 149 -3.55 3.04 -65.68
N GLY A 150 -3.72 3.92 -66.67
CA GLY A 150 -4.46 5.14 -66.47
C GLY A 150 -4.93 5.82 -67.74
N ILE A 151 -5.36 7.06 -67.55
CA ILE A 151 -5.69 8.00 -68.62
C ILE A 151 -4.97 9.31 -68.34
N GLY A 152 -4.50 9.95 -69.39
CA GLY A 152 -3.76 11.19 -69.32
C GLY A 152 -3.89 12.02 -70.58
N GLN A 153 -3.08 13.05 -70.63
CA GLN A 153 -2.93 13.92 -71.78
C GLN A 153 -1.46 14.30 -71.90
N ALA A 154 -0.96 14.38 -73.13
CA ALA A 154 0.36 14.90 -73.43
C ALA A 154 0.26 16.17 -74.28
N GLN A 155 1.15 17.10 -74.00
CA GLN A 155 1.32 18.35 -74.74
C GLN A 155 2.67 18.33 -75.44
N TYR A 156 2.66 18.33 -76.77
CA TYR A 156 3.88 18.10 -77.54
C TYR A 156 4.18 19.21 -78.54
N ARG A 157 5.46 19.30 -78.91
CA ARG A 157 5.94 20.02 -80.08
C ARG A 157 6.85 19.13 -80.88
N THR A 158 6.74 19.21 -82.19
CA THR A 158 7.57 18.42 -83.09
C THR A 158 7.94 19.22 -84.33
N ALA A 159 9.14 18.99 -84.85
CA ALA A 159 9.58 19.44 -86.16
C ALA A 159 10.02 18.23 -86.99
N LEU A 160 9.39 18.04 -88.15
CA LEU A 160 9.74 17.03 -89.14
C LEU A 160 10.67 17.65 -90.19
N ARG A 161 11.71 16.91 -90.55
CA ARG A 161 12.73 17.31 -91.52
C ARG A 161 13.02 16.18 -92.49
N GLU A 162 13.53 16.54 -93.65
CA GLU A 162 14.17 15.59 -94.56
C GLU A 162 15.52 15.17 -93.96
N HIS A 163 15.77 13.87 -93.83
CA HIS A 163 16.94 13.37 -93.11
C HIS A 163 18.25 13.66 -93.86
N SER A 164 18.28 13.58 -95.19
CA SER A 164 19.48 13.85 -95.99
C SER A 164 19.90 15.33 -96.08
N THR A 165 18.93 16.25 -96.12
CA THR A 165 19.20 17.69 -96.33
C THR A 165 19.02 18.53 -95.06
N ALA A 166 18.45 17.96 -94.00
CA ALA A 166 17.99 18.67 -92.79
C ALA A 166 16.97 19.78 -93.09
N THR A 167 16.35 19.79 -94.27
CA THR A 167 15.32 20.76 -94.65
C THR A 167 14.03 20.49 -93.87
N GLU A 168 13.44 21.51 -93.27
CA GLU A 168 12.21 21.34 -92.50
C GLU A 168 10.98 21.19 -93.41
N LEU A 169 10.18 20.17 -93.11
CA LEU A 169 9.01 19.77 -93.90
C LEU A 169 7.71 20.21 -93.22
N SER A 170 7.61 20.06 -91.90
CA SER A 170 6.44 20.46 -91.12
C SER A 170 6.82 20.68 -89.66
N ARG A 171 6.00 21.45 -88.94
CA ARG A 171 6.05 21.59 -87.48
C ARG A 171 4.67 21.39 -86.89
N ARG A 172 4.59 20.92 -85.65
CA ARG A 172 3.35 20.81 -84.87
C ARG A 172 3.56 21.33 -83.46
N GLY A 173 2.55 21.99 -82.90
CA GLY A 173 2.56 22.54 -81.53
C GLY A 173 3.37 23.84 -81.32
N TRP A 174 3.61 24.65 -82.36
CA TRP A 174 4.38 25.90 -82.27
C TRP A 174 3.55 27.19 -82.36
N GLY A 175 2.25 27.13 -82.66
CA GLY A 175 1.29 28.21 -82.36
C GLY A 175 1.23 29.43 -83.29
N ASP A 176 1.70 29.38 -84.55
CA ASP A 176 1.52 30.49 -85.50
C ASP A 176 0.19 30.37 -86.28
N ALA A 177 -0.76 31.24 -85.95
CA ALA A 177 -2.15 31.24 -86.44
C ALA A 177 -2.35 31.58 -87.94
N GLY A 178 -1.29 31.59 -88.74
CA GLY A 178 -1.31 31.98 -90.16
C GLY A 178 -1.10 30.86 -91.17
N ASP A 179 -0.61 29.70 -90.73
CA ASP A 179 -0.21 28.61 -91.63
C ASP A 179 -0.85 27.28 -91.21
N LYS A 180 -1.65 26.68 -92.10
CA LYS A 180 -2.45 25.47 -91.81
C LYS A 180 -1.59 24.23 -91.51
N ASP A 181 -0.29 24.32 -91.78
CA ASP A 181 0.68 23.23 -91.61
C ASP A 181 1.41 23.24 -90.25
N ASN A 182 1.15 24.23 -89.36
CA ASN A 182 1.86 24.42 -88.08
C ASN A 182 1.08 24.00 -86.81
N GLY A 183 -0.19 23.60 -86.94
CA GLY A 183 -1.06 23.13 -85.85
C GLY A 183 -1.69 24.24 -84.98
N ASP A 184 -2.99 24.13 -84.68
CA ASP A 184 -3.78 25.08 -83.86
C ASP A 184 -3.64 24.83 -82.33
N GLY A 185 -2.43 24.46 -81.88
CA GLY A 185 -2.20 23.90 -80.54
C GLY A 185 -2.79 24.73 -79.40
N LYS A 186 -3.69 24.12 -78.62
CA LYS A 186 -4.40 24.76 -77.49
C LYS A 186 -3.73 24.55 -76.13
N GLY A 187 -2.57 23.88 -76.12
CA GLY A 187 -1.77 23.63 -74.93
C GLY A 187 -0.90 24.82 -74.52
N PHE A 188 -0.15 24.65 -73.43
CA PHE A 188 0.75 25.64 -72.88
C PHE A 188 1.80 26.06 -73.92
N GLY A 189 1.87 27.37 -74.19
CA GLY A 189 2.76 27.93 -75.21
C GLY A 189 2.42 27.51 -76.64
N GLY A 190 1.17 27.14 -76.96
CA GLY A 190 0.78 26.74 -78.32
C GLY A 190 1.06 25.28 -78.67
N ARG A 191 1.37 24.43 -77.69
CA ARG A 191 1.59 22.99 -77.86
C ARG A 191 0.33 22.27 -78.34
N ASP A 192 0.51 21.23 -79.14
CA ASP A 192 -0.58 20.34 -79.52
C ASP A 192 -0.91 19.37 -78.40
N LEU A 193 -2.17 18.96 -78.32
CA LEU A 193 -2.71 18.11 -77.25
C LEU A 193 -3.05 16.74 -77.83
N VAL A 194 -2.71 15.70 -77.08
CA VAL A 194 -3.05 14.32 -77.41
C VAL A 194 -3.50 13.58 -76.16
N THR A 195 -4.53 12.74 -76.25
CA THR A 195 -4.94 11.89 -75.14
C THR A 195 -3.94 10.75 -75.00
N THR A 196 -3.52 10.44 -73.78
CA THR A 196 -2.62 9.31 -73.52
C THR A 196 -3.29 8.23 -72.69
N TYR A 197 -3.00 6.97 -73.00
CA TYR A 197 -3.40 5.78 -72.26
C TYR A 197 -2.15 5.08 -71.75
N PRO A 198 -1.59 5.56 -70.63
CA PRO A 198 -0.34 5.04 -70.11
C PRO A 198 -0.54 3.70 -69.39
N VAL A 199 0.42 2.78 -69.57
CA VAL A 199 0.51 1.51 -68.85
C VAL A 199 1.96 1.29 -68.46
N GLY A 200 2.23 0.83 -67.25
CA GLY A 200 3.59 0.53 -66.83
C GLY A 200 3.72 -0.41 -65.65
N LEU A 201 4.99 -0.65 -65.32
CA LEU A 201 5.49 -1.55 -64.30
C LEU A 201 6.54 -0.80 -63.49
N ASP A 202 6.39 -0.83 -62.17
CA ASP A 202 7.38 -0.34 -61.23
C ASP A 202 7.99 -1.52 -60.48
N PHE A 203 9.32 -1.53 -60.35
CA PHE A 203 10.09 -2.40 -59.49
C PHE A 203 10.70 -1.55 -58.36
N ASP A 204 10.22 -1.75 -57.15
CA ASP A 204 10.64 -1.01 -55.96
C ASP A 204 11.59 -1.87 -55.12
N PHE A 205 12.82 -1.39 -54.93
CA PHE A 205 13.77 -1.91 -53.97
C PHE A 205 13.65 -1.08 -52.69
N ILE A 206 13.15 -1.70 -51.62
CA ILE A 206 12.84 -1.03 -50.35
C ILE A 206 14.13 -0.93 -49.54
N LEU A 207 14.57 0.31 -49.27
CA LEU A 207 15.79 0.59 -48.52
C LEU A 207 15.51 0.84 -47.04
N SER A 208 14.35 1.43 -46.73
CA SER A 208 13.85 1.70 -45.38
C SER A 208 12.34 1.89 -45.42
N ASP A 209 11.73 2.11 -44.25
CA ASP A 209 10.29 2.41 -44.13
C ASP A 209 9.85 3.60 -45.01
N HIS A 210 10.78 4.52 -45.28
CA HIS A 210 10.52 5.75 -46.00
C HIS A 210 11.11 5.82 -47.41
N PHE A 211 12.15 5.05 -47.76
CA PHE A 211 12.83 5.21 -49.04
C PHE A 211 12.84 3.94 -49.88
N ASN A 212 12.48 4.09 -51.16
CA ASN A 212 12.63 3.05 -52.18
C ASN A 212 13.47 3.56 -53.36
N ILE A 213 14.31 2.69 -53.91
CA ILE A 213 14.82 2.86 -55.29
C ILE A 213 13.79 2.25 -56.23
N ARG A 214 13.30 3.02 -57.19
CA ARG A 214 12.30 2.59 -58.17
C ARG A 214 12.90 2.49 -59.56
N VAL A 215 12.73 1.34 -60.20
CA VAL A 215 12.89 1.19 -61.65
C VAL A 215 11.50 1.17 -62.26
N THR A 216 11.17 2.14 -63.09
CA THR A 216 9.89 2.23 -63.78
C THR A 216 10.06 1.95 -65.26
N SER A 217 9.14 1.20 -65.85
CA SER A 217 9.06 0.96 -67.28
C SER A 217 7.63 1.17 -67.74
N SER A 218 7.40 2.04 -68.72
CA SER A 218 6.04 2.40 -69.14
C SER A 218 5.91 2.65 -70.62
N ILE A 219 4.72 2.42 -71.16
CA ILE A 219 4.33 2.75 -72.52
C ILE A 219 3.20 3.78 -72.46
N LYS A 220 3.34 4.87 -73.21
CA LYS A 220 2.37 5.94 -73.33
C LYS A 220 1.70 5.85 -74.70
N PHE A 221 0.61 5.11 -74.82
CA PHE A 221 -0.16 5.07 -76.06
C PHE A 221 -0.88 6.39 -76.28
N THR A 222 -0.87 6.92 -77.50
CA THR A 222 -1.60 8.14 -77.82
C THR A 222 -2.84 7.85 -78.68
N ASP A 223 -3.77 8.81 -78.77
CA ASP A 223 -4.87 8.75 -79.72
C ASP A 223 -4.57 9.36 -81.10
N SER A 224 -3.36 9.89 -81.31
CA SER A 224 -2.88 10.57 -82.52
C SER A 224 -1.87 9.72 -83.29
N ASP A 225 -1.79 9.95 -84.60
CA ASP A 225 -0.79 9.42 -85.54
C ASP A 225 0.17 10.53 -86.03
N GLY A 226 0.16 11.69 -85.38
CA GLY A 226 0.88 12.87 -85.83
C GLY A 226 1.73 13.52 -84.75
N VAL A 227 2.19 12.75 -83.77
CA VAL A 227 3.16 13.20 -82.77
C VAL A 227 4.53 13.41 -83.42
N ASP A 228 4.90 12.62 -84.43
CA ASP A 228 6.12 12.82 -85.25
C ASP A 228 5.93 13.81 -86.41
N ALA A 229 4.72 14.38 -86.53
CA ALA A 229 4.28 15.26 -87.61
C ALA A 229 4.28 14.63 -89.02
N TYR A 230 4.27 13.30 -89.13
CA TYR A 230 4.24 12.56 -90.40
C TYR A 230 3.17 11.46 -90.39
N GLN A 231 2.21 11.51 -91.31
CA GLN A 231 1.13 10.53 -91.41
C GLN A 231 1.23 9.75 -92.73
N HIS A 232 1.48 8.44 -92.67
CA HIS A 232 1.52 7.60 -93.87
C HIS A 232 0.34 6.61 -93.90
N ALA A 233 -0.50 6.69 -94.94
CA ALA A 233 -1.75 5.93 -95.06
C ALA A 233 -1.65 4.38 -95.03
N THR A 234 -0.44 3.82 -95.04
CA THR A 234 -0.13 2.37 -95.04
C THR A 234 0.91 1.99 -93.97
N ALA A 235 1.07 2.80 -92.93
CA ALA A 235 2.13 2.64 -91.95
C ALA A 235 2.02 1.38 -91.07
N ALA A 236 3.16 1.01 -90.48
CA ALA A 236 3.30 -0.15 -89.60
C ALA A 236 2.76 0.10 -88.17
N VAL A 237 2.71 1.35 -87.72
CA VAL A 237 2.21 1.79 -86.42
C VAL A 237 1.02 2.71 -86.69
N LYS A 238 -0.17 2.41 -86.16
CA LYS A 238 -1.39 3.19 -86.48
C LYS A 238 -1.56 4.46 -85.64
N LYS A 239 -0.89 4.51 -84.49
CA LYS A 239 -0.95 5.59 -83.51
C LYS A 239 0.38 5.67 -82.81
N ASP A 240 0.89 6.87 -82.65
CA ASP A 240 2.18 7.11 -82.07
C ASP A 240 2.17 6.76 -80.57
N PHE A 241 3.29 6.26 -80.08
CA PHE A 241 3.50 6.01 -78.67
C PHE A 241 4.98 6.12 -78.33
N TRP A 242 5.29 6.30 -77.05
CA TRP A 242 6.67 6.19 -76.57
C TRP A 242 6.76 5.34 -75.33
N HIS A 243 7.91 4.72 -75.18
CA HIS A 243 8.32 3.98 -73.99
C HIS A 243 9.24 4.85 -73.14
N TYR A 244 9.08 4.74 -71.83
CA TYR A 244 9.98 5.34 -70.84
C TYR A 244 10.50 4.25 -69.92
N THR A 245 11.82 4.23 -69.71
CA THR A 245 12.44 3.43 -68.64
C THR A 245 13.32 4.31 -67.80
N GLY A 246 12.97 4.45 -66.52
CA GLY A 246 13.63 5.36 -65.58
C GLY A 246 14.07 4.67 -64.30
N LEU A 247 15.14 5.21 -63.71
CA LEU A 247 15.58 4.92 -62.34
C LEU A 247 15.30 6.15 -61.48
N GLY A 248 14.71 5.95 -60.30
CA GLY A 248 14.29 7.03 -59.44
C GLY A 248 14.33 6.69 -57.95
N LEU A 249 14.12 7.71 -57.13
CA LEU A 249 13.95 7.59 -55.69
C LEU A 249 12.51 7.92 -55.34
N THR A 250 11.89 7.11 -54.49
CA THR A 250 10.55 7.33 -53.95
C THR A 250 10.61 7.47 -52.44
N TYR A 251 9.99 8.52 -51.91
CA TYR A 251 9.81 8.76 -50.48
C TYR A 251 8.36 8.45 -50.08
N LYS A 252 8.18 7.56 -49.10
CA LYS A 252 6.90 7.21 -48.48
C LYS A 252 6.70 8.04 -47.22
N PHE A 253 5.48 8.50 -46.99
CA PHE A 253 5.09 9.27 -45.80
C PHE A 253 3.70 8.83 -45.30
N GLY A 254 3.51 8.92 -43.99
CA GLY A 254 2.35 8.37 -43.26
C GLY A 254 2.81 7.72 -41.96
N ASN A 255 1.93 7.62 -40.96
CA ASN A 255 2.29 7.07 -39.64
C ASN A 255 2.62 5.58 -39.75
N GLY A 256 3.76 5.15 -39.19
CA GLY A 256 4.08 3.74 -38.96
C GLY A 256 3.11 3.04 -38.00
N GLY A 257 2.19 3.82 -37.40
CA GLY A 257 1.08 3.34 -36.59
C GLY A 257 1.55 2.54 -35.39
N VAL A 258 0.76 1.54 -35.01
CA VAL A 258 1.03 0.66 -33.87
C VAL A 258 2.41 -0.03 -33.94
N LYS A 259 2.96 -0.27 -35.15
CA LYS A 259 4.28 -0.91 -35.27
C LYS A 259 5.42 -0.07 -34.69
N ASN A 260 5.31 1.26 -34.76
CA ASN A 260 6.31 2.13 -34.16
C ASN A 260 6.27 2.02 -32.62
N MET A 261 5.07 1.86 -32.05
CA MET A 261 4.92 1.65 -30.60
C MET A 261 5.56 0.33 -30.17
N VAL A 262 5.38 -0.74 -30.95
CA VAL A 262 5.99 -2.06 -30.70
C VAL A 262 7.51 -1.98 -30.79
N LYS A 263 8.05 -1.36 -31.86
CA LYS A 263 9.49 -1.25 -32.08
C LYS A 263 10.21 -0.44 -31.01
N ASN A 264 9.56 0.59 -30.49
CA ASN A 264 10.12 1.53 -29.54
C ASN A 264 9.57 1.30 -28.12
N PHE A 265 9.06 0.11 -27.83
CA PHE A 265 8.40 -0.15 -26.54
C PHE A 265 9.32 0.06 -25.34
N GLU A 266 10.62 -0.23 -25.50
CA GLU A 266 11.66 0.01 -24.49
C GLU A 266 11.83 1.50 -24.11
N ASP A 267 11.28 2.42 -24.90
CA ASP A 267 11.29 3.85 -24.56
C ASP A 267 10.29 4.20 -23.44
N ILE A 268 9.38 3.28 -23.06
CA ILE A 268 8.48 3.45 -21.91
C ILE A 268 9.22 3.10 -20.62
N THR A 269 9.22 4.03 -19.66
CA THR A 269 9.71 3.74 -18.30
C THR A 269 8.56 3.25 -17.43
N TRP A 270 8.71 2.08 -16.83
CA TRP A 270 7.79 1.52 -15.86
C TRP A 270 8.40 1.51 -14.46
N LYS A 271 7.59 1.80 -13.45
CA LYS A 271 7.99 1.76 -12.04
C LYS A 271 6.87 1.19 -11.19
N ALA A 272 7.17 0.14 -10.42
CA ALA A 272 6.30 -0.34 -9.35
C ALA A 272 6.66 0.35 -8.02
N THR A 273 5.68 0.59 -7.16
CA THR A 273 5.87 1.12 -5.80
C THR A 273 4.85 0.50 -4.85
N PRO A 274 5.27 -0.01 -3.67
CA PRO A 274 6.66 -0.16 -3.22
C PRO A 274 7.44 -1.17 -4.11
N ASN A 275 8.77 -1.19 -4.00
CA ASN A 275 9.64 -2.21 -4.63
C ASN A 275 10.78 -2.57 -3.65
N PRO A 276 10.80 -3.78 -3.08
CA PRO A 276 9.83 -4.87 -3.29
C PRO A 276 8.40 -4.53 -2.84
N LEU A 277 7.40 -5.26 -3.32
CA LEU A 277 6.01 -5.13 -2.85
C LEU A 277 5.87 -5.50 -1.37
N GLU A 278 4.94 -4.87 -0.64
CA GLU A 278 4.75 -5.08 0.79
C GLU A 278 3.39 -5.74 1.07
N VAL A 279 3.34 -6.72 1.98
CA VAL A 279 2.07 -7.26 2.52
C VAL A 279 1.50 -6.29 3.55
N HIS A 280 0.29 -5.81 3.31
CA HIS A 280 -0.51 -5.02 4.25
C HIS A 280 -1.79 -5.78 4.63
N GLY A 281 -1.84 -6.21 5.89
CA GLY A 281 -2.89 -7.11 6.37
C GLY A 281 -2.90 -8.42 5.58
N GLU A 282 -3.95 -8.65 4.79
CA GLU A 282 -4.12 -9.83 3.93
C GLU A 282 -3.94 -9.56 2.43
N TYR A 283 -3.40 -8.38 2.07
CA TYR A 283 -3.30 -7.95 0.67
C TYR A 283 -1.89 -7.51 0.28
N VAL A 284 -1.59 -7.70 -1.01
CA VAL A 284 -0.44 -7.10 -1.68
C VAL A 284 -0.98 -6.00 -2.58
N GLU A 285 -0.60 -4.75 -2.29
CA GLU A 285 -0.96 -3.59 -3.10
C GLU A 285 0.22 -3.14 -3.95
N VAL A 286 -0.07 -2.69 -5.18
CA VAL A 286 0.95 -2.13 -6.07
C VAL A 286 0.44 -0.86 -6.73
N THR A 287 1.30 0.15 -6.81
CA THR A 287 1.13 1.29 -7.71
C THR A 287 2.13 1.19 -8.86
N ILE A 288 1.63 1.19 -10.09
CA ILE A 288 2.44 1.13 -11.32
C ILE A 288 2.36 2.48 -12.03
N GLU A 289 3.51 3.13 -12.19
CA GLU A 289 3.67 4.34 -12.98
C GLU A 289 4.29 3.99 -14.35
N GLY A 290 3.62 4.40 -15.43
CA GLY A 290 4.11 4.25 -16.80
C GLY A 290 4.34 5.61 -17.45
N THR A 291 5.57 5.91 -17.86
CA THR A 291 5.93 7.18 -18.50
C THR A 291 6.20 6.97 -19.99
N PHE A 292 5.38 7.62 -20.82
CA PHE A 292 5.39 7.51 -22.27
C PHE A 292 6.02 8.77 -22.89
N PRO A 293 7.00 8.62 -23.80
CA PRO A 293 7.66 9.76 -24.42
C PRO A 293 6.78 10.48 -25.44
N GLU A 294 7.16 11.71 -25.77
CA GLU A 294 6.56 12.46 -26.88
C GLU A 294 6.65 11.65 -28.18
N LYS A 295 5.58 11.69 -28.98
CA LYS A 295 5.47 11.03 -30.29
C LYS A 295 5.58 9.50 -30.26
N TYR A 296 5.33 8.89 -29.11
CA TYR A 296 5.26 7.44 -28.95
C TYR A 296 3.84 6.90 -29.24
N PHE A 297 2.88 7.25 -28.37
CA PHE A 297 1.56 6.60 -28.32
C PHE A 297 0.66 7.12 -29.45
N GLN A 298 0.28 6.26 -30.40
CA GLN A 298 -0.53 6.68 -31.55
C GLN A 298 -1.94 7.09 -31.13
N ASP A 299 -2.49 8.07 -31.83
CA ASP A 299 -3.84 8.63 -31.63
C ASP A 299 -4.94 7.56 -31.77
N ASP A 300 -4.82 6.64 -32.73
CA ASP A 300 -5.78 5.57 -33.04
C ASP A 300 -5.44 4.18 -32.44
N ALA A 301 -4.64 4.14 -31.37
CA ALA A 301 -4.17 2.90 -30.75
C ALA A 301 -4.59 2.75 -29.28
N ALA A 302 -4.52 1.52 -28.79
CA ALA A 302 -4.68 1.19 -27.38
C ALA A 302 -3.69 0.08 -26.97
N MET A 303 -3.41 0.01 -25.68
CA MET A 303 -2.54 -0.96 -25.06
C MET A 303 -3.21 -1.53 -23.81
N TYR A 304 -3.49 -2.82 -23.83
CA TYR A 304 -3.88 -3.58 -22.65
C TYR A 304 -2.63 -3.96 -21.87
N VAL A 305 -2.65 -3.79 -20.55
CA VAL A 305 -1.56 -4.17 -19.67
C VAL A 305 -2.13 -4.96 -18.50
N THR A 306 -1.66 -6.20 -18.34
CA THR A 306 -2.02 -7.06 -17.22
C THR A 306 -0.81 -7.22 -16.31
N PRO A 307 -0.81 -6.65 -15.09
CA PRO A 307 0.21 -6.95 -14.10
C PRO A 307 0.02 -8.37 -13.57
N VAL A 308 1.10 -9.16 -13.58
CA VAL A 308 1.09 -10.57 -13.18
C VAL A 308 2.22 -10.81 -12.20
N LEU A 309 1.87 -11.21 -10.99
CA LEU A 309 2.82 -11.68 -10.00
C LEU A 309 3.09 -13.16 -10.26
N ARG A 310 4.34 -13.52 -10.56
CA ARG A 310 4.77 -14.89 -10.87
C ARG A 310 5.61 -15.44 -9.75
N TYR A 311 5.38 -16.70 -9.38
CA TYR A 311 6.12 -17.39 -8.32
C TYR A 311 6.26 -18.88 -8.67
N GLU A 312 7.03 -19.62 -7.89
CA GLU A 312 7.21 -21.05 -8.15
C GLU A 312 5.88 -21.80 -8.08
N GLY A 313 5.50 -22.46 -9.17
CA GLY A 313 4.26 -23.24 -9.25
C GLY A 313 2.99 -22.45 -9.60
N GLY A 314 3.05 -21.13 -9.78
CA GLY A 314 1.85 -20.35 -10.08
C GLY A 314 2.07 -18.90 -10.52
N ALA A 315 0.95 -18.23 -10.83
CA ALA A 315 0.89 -16.81 -11.11
C ALA A 315 -0.49 -16.26 -10.75
N VAL A 316 -0.53 -15.03 -10.25
CA VAL A 316 -1.77 -14.30 -9.95
C VAL A 316 -1.76 -12.98 -10.71
N ALA A 317 -2.82 -12.71 -11.45
CA ALA A 317 -3.01 -11.47 -12.18
C ALA A 317 -3.71 -10.43 -11.29
N TYR A 318 -3.25 -9.19 -11.37
CA TYR A 318 -4.03 -8.03 -10.95
C TYR A 318 -5.08 -7.71 -12.02
N GLU A 319 -6.06 -6.88 -11.67
CA GLU A 319 -7.01 -6.34 -12.65
C GLU A 319 -6.26 -5.64 -13.81
N PRO A 320 -6.57 -5.97 -15.07
CA PRO A 320 -5.90 -5.35 -16.21
C PRO A 320 -6.32 -3.89 -16.36
N PHE A 321 -5.42 -3.07 -16.89
CA PHE A 321 -5.74 -1.69 -17.24
C PHE A 321 -5.43 -1.39 -18.70
N THR A 322 -6.05 -0.34 -19.23
CA THR A 322 -5.92 0.06 -20.63
C THR A 322 -5.34 1.46 -20.75
N VAL A 323 -4.34 1.60 -21.61
CA VAL A 323 -3.80 2.89 -22.05
C VAL A 323 -4.32 3.15 -23.46
N LYS A 324 -4.68 4.40 -23.78
CA LYS A 324 -5.35 4.73 -25.03
C LYS A 324 -4.84 6.04 -25.64
N GLY A 325 -4.92 6.11 -26.97
CA GLY A 325 -4.67 7.31 -27.76
C GLY A 325 -5.83 8.30 -27.71
N GLU A 326 -5.57 9.51 -28.19
CA GLU A 326 -6.51 10.63 -28.12
C GLU A 326 -7.76 10.49 -29.02
N ASP A 327 -7.71 9.66 -30.06
CA ASP A 327 -8.85 9.38 -30.95
C ASP A 327 -9.66 8.14 -30.51
N VAL A 328 -9.34 7.55 -29.35
CA VAL A 328 -10.02 6.35 -28.83
C VAL A 328 -10.97 6.69 -27.68
N ALA A 329 -12.26 6.44 -27.89
CA ALA A 329 -13.31 6.56 -26.89
C ALA A 329 -13.37 5.31 -25.99
N GLY A 330 -13.86 5.48 -24.77
CA GLY A 330 -13.89 4.44 -23.73
C GLY A 330 -13.09 4.82 -22.49
N ASP A 331 -13.20 3.98 -21.46
CA ASP A 331 -12.53 4.17 -20.18
C ASP A 331 -11.10 3.59 -20.21
N GLY A 332 -10.11 4.43 -19.91
CA GLY A 332 -8.70 4.08 -20.03
C GLY A 332 -7.79 5.30 -19.89
N PHE A 333 -6.53 5.06 -19.53
CA PHE A 333 -5.55 6.11 -19.33
C PHE A 333 -5.17 6.77 -20.66
N LEU A 334 -5.45 8.06 -20.81
CA LEU A 334 -5.16 8.82 -22.02
C LEU A 334 -3.67 9.20 -22.09
N VAL A 335 -3.02 8.84 -23.20
CA VAL A 335 -1.68 9.33 -23.55
C VAL A 335 -1.78 10.04 -24.91
N LYS A 336 -1.32 11.30 -24.97
CA LYS A 336 -1.40 12.08 -26.20
C LYS A 336 -0.18 11.84 -27.06
N TYR A 337 -0.39 11.76 -28.38
CA TYR A 337 0.71 11.49 -29.29
C TYR A 337 1.79 12.58 -29.23
N LYS A 338 1.42 13.87 -29.20
CA LYS A 338 2.44 14.93 -29.25
C LYS A 338 3.18 15.13 -27.93
N GLU A 339 2.45 15.15 -26.82
CA GLU A 339 3.02 15.46 -25.50
C GLU A 339 3.54 14.24 -24.73
N GLY A 340 3.16 13.02 -25.11
CA GLY A 340 3.38 11.84 -24.27
C GLY A 340 2.48 11.86 -23.03
N GLY A 341 2.94 11.29 -21.94
CA GLY A 341 2.22 11.34 -20.66
C GLY A 341 2.69 10.34 -19.63
N THR A 342 2.25 10.52 -18.39
CA THR A 342 2.44 9.55 -17.30
C THR A 342 1.09 9.04 -16.85
N ILE A 343 0.99 7.73 -16.64
CA ILE A 343 -0.18 7.07 -16.08
C ILE A 343 0.16 6.52 -14.70
N THR A 344 -0.86 6.36 -13.86
CA THR A 344 -0.72 5.74 -12.55
C THR A 344 -1.87 4.75 -12.37
N TYR A 345 -1.52 3.47 -12.25
CA TYR A 345 -2.44 2.38 -11.93
C TYR A 345 -2.21 1.94 -10.49
N THR A 346 -3.29 1.59 -9.77
CA THR A 346 -3.20 0.94 -8.46
C THR A 346 -4.02 -0.33 -8.48
N GLY A 347 -3.42 -1.42 -8.01
CA GLY A 347 -4.06 -2.73 -7.91
C GLY A 347 -3.81 -3.37 -6.56
N LYS A 348 -4.67 -4.32 -6.20
CA LYS A 348 -4.50 -5.15 -5.01
C LYS A 348 -4.95 -6.58 -5.25
N ILE A 349 -4.25 -7.54 -4.66
CA ILE A 349 -4.60 -8.97 -4.67
C ILE A 349 -4.47 -9.56 -3.26
N PRO A 350 -5.23 -10.62 -2.93
CA PRO A 350 -5.03 -11.35 -1.68
C PRO A 350 -3.63 -11.97 -1.62
N TYR A 351 -2.99 -11.91 -0.45
CA TYR A 351 -1.71 -12.54 -0.19
C TYR A 351 -1.85 -14.06 -0.02
N THR A 352 -0.89 -14.83 -0.54
CA THR A 352 -0.67 -16.23 -0.17
C THR A 352 0.83 -16.49 0.02
N PRO A 353 1.24 -17.44 0.89
CA PRO A 353 2.65 -17.69 1.19
C PRO A 353 3.52 -18.03 -0.03
N GLU A 354 2.94 -18.62 -1.08
CA GLU A 354 3.68 -18.92 -2.32
C GLU A 354 4.20 -17.65 -3.02
N MET A 355 3.66 -16.48 -2.68
CA MET A 355 4.06 -15.18 -3.24
C MET A 355 5.38 -14.65 -2.66
N ASN A 356 5.92 -15.20 -1.58
CA ASN A 356 7.14 -14.70 -0.92
C ASN A 356 8.34 -14.66 -1.88
N ALA A 357 8.45 -15.66 -2.77
CA ALA A 357 9.50 -15.74 -3.79
C ALA A 357 8.96 -15.39 -5.19
N SER A 358 8.30 -14.23 -5.31
CA SER A 358 7.69 -13.80 -6.56
C SER A 358 8.47 -12.71 -7.30
N GLU A 359 8.04 -12.44 -8.54
CA GLU A 359 8.46 -11.30 -9.36
C GLU A 359 7.23 -10.71 -10.06
N LEU A 360 7.13 -9.39 -10.15
CA LEU A 360 6.02 -8.73 -10.85
C LEU A 360 6.39 -8.41 -12.30
N PHE A 361 5.54 -8.86 -13.22
CA PHE A 361 5.66 -8.59 -14.65
C PHE A 361 4.47 -7.79 -15.16
N LEU A 362 4.70 -6.91 -16.13
CA LEU A 362 3.65 -6.34 -16.98
C LEU A 362 3.57 -7.16 -18.27
N VAL A 363 2.37 -7.60 -18.62
CA VAL A 363 2.09 -8.34 -19.86
C VAL A 363 1.35 -7.41 -20.82
N PRO A 364 2.02 -6.76 -21.79
CA PRO A 364 1.42 -5.74 -22.64
C PRO A 364 0.93 -6.31 -23.98
N ILE A 365 -0.25 -5.88 -24.39
CA ILE A 365 -0.82 -6.15 -25.72
C ILE A 365 -1.17 -4.82 -26.38
N ILE A 366 -0.53 -4.51 -27.51
CA ILE A 366 -0.79 -3.28 -28.26
C ILE A 366 -1.66 -3.59 -29.47
N TYR A 367 -2.72 -2.82 -29.69
CA TYR A 367 -3.66 -3.05 -30.79
C TYR A 367 -4.20 -1.73 -31.37
N PRO A 368 -4.58 -1.71 -32.66
CA PRO A 368 -5.23 -0.57 -33.27
C PRO A 368 -6.72 -0.51 -32.90
N ALA A 369 -7.19 0.64 -32.41
CA ALA A 369 -8.58 0.88 -32.01
C ALA A 369 -9.36 1.62 -33.11
N LYS A 370 -9.40 1.04 -34.31
CA LYS A 370 -9.85 1.70 -35.56
C LYS A 370 -11.31 2.14 -35.60
N ASP A 371 -12.16 1.54 -34.78
CA ASP A 371 -13.55 1.95 -34.65
C ASP A 371 -13.69 3.13 -33.68
N GLY A 372 -12.56 3.69 -33.21
CA GLY A 372 -12.49 4.79 -32.27
C GLY A 372 -13.00 4.40 -30.88
N THR A 373 -13.06 3.11 -30.56
CA THR A 373 -13.57 2.58 -29.28
C THR A 373 -12.67 1.48 -28.75
N LEU A 374 -12.55 1.38 -27.42
CA LEU A 374 -11.86 0.28 -26.76
C LEU A 374 -12.64 -1.02 -26.94
N ALA A 375 -11.97 -2.05 -27.45
CA ALA A 375 -12.46 -3.42 -27.51
C ALA A 375 -11.99 -4.16 -26.27
N THR A 376 -12.76 -5.09 -25.71
CA THR A 376 -12.33 -5.95 -24.58
C THR A 376 -11.12 -6.81 -24.94
N GLU A 377 -10.39 -7.32 -23.94
CA GLU A 377 -9.24 -8.22 -24.17
C GLU A 377 -9.63 -9.44 -25.03
N GLU A 378 -10.78 -10.06 -24.74
CA GLU A 378 -11.29 -11.20 -25.52
C GLU A 378 -11.56 -10.81 -26.98
N GLU A 379 -12.15 -9.63 -27.24
CA GLU A 379 -12.37 -9.13 -28.60
C GLU A 379 -11.05 -8.84 -29.33
N VAL A 380 -10.06 -8.28 -28.63
CA VAL A 380 -8.72 -8.03 -29.18
C VAL A 380 -8.07 -9.36 -29.58
N LEU A 381 -8.04 -10.34 -28.67
CA LEU A 381 -7.46 -11.66 -28.91
C LEU A 381 -8.17 -12.40 -30.06
N ASN A 382 -9.51 -12.37 -30.08
CA ASN A 382 -10.32 -13.00 -31.14
C ASN A 382 -10.18 -12.29 -32.49
N SER A 383 -9.92 -10.98 -32.51
CA SER A 383 -9.72 -10.25 -33.76
C SER A 383 -8.46 -10.68 -34.51
N GLY A 384 -7.45 -11.18 -33.80
CA GLY A 384 -6.11 -11.46 -34.32
C GLY A 384 -5.35 -10.21 -34.80
N LYS A 385 -5.80 -9.00 -34.40
CA LYS A 385 -5.22 -7.71 -34.79
C LYS A 385 -4.55 -7.03 -33.61
N TYR A 386 -3.48 -7.61 -33.10
CA TYR A 386 -2.72 -7.09 -31.96
C TYR A 386 -1.26 -7.51 -32.05
N TYR A 387 -0.43 -6.94 -31.18
CA TYR A 387 0.97 -7.27 -31.00
C TYR A 387 1.20 -7.62 -29.53
N ILE A 388 1.77 -8.79 -29.29
CA ILE A 388 2.26 -9.20 -27.96
C ILE A 388 3.65 -8.61 -27.80
N ILE A 389 3.89 -7.96 -26.67
CA ILE A 389 5.19 -7.44 -26.28
C ILE A 389 5.80 -8.41 -25.26
N PRO A 390 7.13 -8.63 -25.26
CA PRO A 390 7.78 -9.36 -24.18
C PRO A 390 7.42 -8.79 -22.81
N ASP A 391 7.24 -9.67 -21.84
CA ASP A 391 6.87 -9.26 -20.49
C ASP A 391 7.94 -8.37 -19.87
N VAL A 392 7.51 -7.35 -19.14
CA VAL A 392 8.40 -6.38 -18.49
C VAL A 392 8.44 -6.67 -17.01
N LYS A 393 9.59 -7.11 -16.47
CA LYS A 393 9.78 -7.18 -15.01
C LYS A 393 9.81 -5.77 -14.44
N VAL A 394 9.01 -5.51 -13.40
CA VAL A 394 8.90 -4.18 -12.76
C VAL A 394 9.11 -4.21 -11.25
N ASP A 395 9.13 -5.40 -10.63
CA ASP A 395 9.35 -5.58 -9.20
C ASP A 395 10.08 -6.89 -8.87
N ASP A 396 10.82 -6.91 -7.76
CA ASP A 396 11.64 -8.03 -7.30
C ASP A 396 10.97 -8.93 -6.25
N GLY A 397 9.69 -8.72 -5.94
CA GLY A 397 8.84 -9.71 -5.24
C GLY A 397 7.98 -9.11 -4.13
N VAL A 398 7.63 -9.94 -3.14
CA VAL A 398 6.80 -9.53 -2.00
C VAL A 398 7.55 -9.76 -0.71
N ILE A 399 7.63 -8.74 0.15
CA ILE A 399 8.05 -8.86 1.55
C ILE A 399 6.83 -8.98 2.45
N HIS A 400 6.87 -9.94 3.37
CA HIS A 400 5.78 -10.32 4.26
C HIS A 400 6.13 -10.11 5.74
N THR A 401 7.01 -9.14 6.04
CA THR A 401 7.48 -8.84 7.40
C THR A 401 6.37 -8.63 8.42
N SER A 402 5.20 -8.13 7.99
CA SER A 402 4.02 -7.98 8.84
C SER A 402 3.44 -9.29 9.37
N LYS A 403 3.79 -10.43 8.77
CA LYS A 403 3.36 -11.77 9.19
C LYS A 403 4.21 -12.37 10.32
N TYR A 404 5.36 -11.79 10.64
CA TYR A 404 6.18 -12.21 11.78
C TYR A 404 5.63 -11.68 13.12
N ILE A 405 4.32 -11.75 13.32
CA ILE A 405 3.66 -11.31 14.56
C ILE A 405 3.69 -12.44 15.59
N LEU A 406 3.97 -12.12 16.86
CA LEU A 406 3.86 -13.08 17.96
C LEU A 406 2.52 -12.95 18.70
N ASN A 407 1.97 -14.08 19.16
CA ASN A 407 0.83 -14.09 20.07
C ASN A 407 1.30 -13.83 21.51
N ASN A 408 1.63 -12.57 21.81
CA ASN A 408 2.15 -12.12 23.10
C ASN A 408 1.30 -11.00 23.71
N GLN A 409 -0.01 -11.02 23.44
CA GLN A 409 -0.95 -10.06 24.02
C GLN A 409 -0.84 -10.07 25.55
N MET A 410 -0.90 -8.87 26.14
CA MET A 410 -0.70 -8.69 27.57
C MET A 410 -2.00 -8.97 28.33
N PRO A 411 -2.02 -9.99 29.21
CA PRO A 411 -3.18 -10.22 30.05
C PRO A 411 -3.20 -9.25 31.25
N ILE A 412 -4.33 -9.20 31.94
CA ILE A 412 -4.53 -8.41 33.16
C ILE A 412 -4.80 -9.37 34.32
N ILE A 413 -3.86 -9.38 35.26
CA ILE A 413 -3.97 -10.11 36.51
C ILE A 413 -4.76 -9.29 37.53
N ALA A 414 -5.80 -9.88 38.08
CA ALA A 414 -6.60 -9.24 39.11
C ALA A 414 -5.84 -9.16 40.44
N TYR A 415 -5.77 -7.97 41.01
CA TYR A 415 -4.98 -7.70 42.22
C TYR A 415 -5.37 -8.58 43.42
N HIS A 416 -4.37 -9.19 44.06
CA HIS A 416 -4.55 -10.14 45.17
C HIS A 416 -5.23 -9.54 46.43
N GLY A 417 -5.15 -8.22 46.63
CA GLY A 417 -5.89 -7.52 47.69
C GLY A 417 -5.36 -7.75 49.11
N TYR A 418 -4.20 -8.39 49.27
CA TYR A 418 -3.57 -8.58 50.57
C TYR A 418 -2.88 -7.30 51.04
N LYS A 419 -3.18 -6.86 52.26
CA LYS A 419 -2.54 -5.73 52.90
C LYS A 419 -1.59 -6.24 53.97
N LYS A 420 -0.29 -5.96 53.81
CA LYS A 420 0.76 -6.37 54.77
C LYS A 420 0.56 -5.76 56.14
N GLU A 421 -0.02 -4.56 56.20
CA GLU A 421 -0.35 -3.89 57.45
C GLU A 421 -1.80 -3.41 57.42
N VAL A 422 -2.52 -3.65 58.52
CA VAL A 422 -3.87 -3.14 58.77
C VAL A 422 -3.87 -2.56 60.18
N ILE A 423 -4.30 -1.31 60.30
CA ILE A 423 -4.46 -0.65 61.61
C ILE A 423 -5.89 -0.85 62.07
N VAL A 424 -6.04 -1.35 63.29
CA VAL A 424 -7.32 -1.50 63.98
C VAL A 424 -7.29 -0.65 65.24
N SER A 425 -8.40 0.03 65.52
CA SER A 425 -8.49 1.01 66.60
C SER A 425 -9.61 0.67 67.57
N LYS A 426 -9.40 0.97 68.86
CA LYS A 426 -10.43 0.89 69.89
C LYS A 426 -10.38 2.15 70.75
N THR A 427 -11.54 2.71 71.06
CA THR A 427 -11.67 3.98 71.79
C THR A 427 -12.50 3.80 73.06
N ALA A 428 -12.14 4.53 74.12
CA ALA A 428 -12.94 4.66 75.33
C ALA A 428 -12.76 6.04 75.99
N GLU A 429 -13.68 6.41 76.88
CA GLU A 429 -13.70 7.74 77.48
C GLU A 429 -13.64 7.70 79.01
N LEU A 430 -12.95 8.70 79.58
CA LEU A 430 -12.98 9.01 81.00
C LEU A 430 -13.70 10.32 81.22
N PHE A 431 -14.75 10.32 82.05
CA PHE A 431 -15.52 11.51 82.36
C PHE A 431 -15.10 12.15 83.69
N PHE A 432 -15.23 13.46 83.78
CA PHE A 432 -14.77 14.27 84.90
C PHE A 432 -15.89 15.16 85.45
N LEU A 433 -15.77 15.55 86.72
CA LEU A 433 -16.61 16.59 87.30
C LEU A 433 -16.21 17.97 86.75
N VAL A 434 -17.15 18.92 86.83
CA VAL A 434 -16.90 20.33 86.50
C VAL A 434 -15.66 20.85 87.22
N ASN A 435 -14.81 21.59 86.50
CA ASN A 435 -13.58 22.22 87.01
C ASN A 435 -12.60 21.25 87.70
N ARG A 436 -12.68 19.95 87.40
CA ARG A 436 -11.82 18.90 87.96
C ARG A 436 -11.22 18.04 86.87
N TYR A 437 -10.00 17.58 87.12
CA TYR A 437 -9.27 16.63 86.29
C TYR A 437 -8.95 15.33 87.04
N ASN A 438 -9.15 15.28 88.36
CA ASN A 438 -8.89 14.06 89.12
C ASN A 438 -9.94 12.98 88.78
N LEU A 439 -9.48 11.82 88.30
CA LEU A 439 -10.36 10.71 87.95
C LEU A 439 -11.20 10.27 89.17
N ASN A 440 -12.52 10.24 88.99
CA ASN A 440 -13.47 9.88 90.03
C ASN A 440 -14.53 8.93 89.48
N TRP A 441 -14.49 7.68 89.95
CA TRP A 441 -15.44 6.64 89.56
C TRP A 441 -16.87 6.87 90.07
N ARG A 442 -17.10 7.87 90.92
CA ARG A 442 -18.44 8.28 91.36
C ARG A 442 -19.13 9.23 90.37
N VAL A 443 -18.43 9.72 89.34
CA VAL A 443 -19.04 10.48 88.23
C VAL A 443 -20.12 9.60 87.57
N PRO A 444 -21.37 10.07 87.39
CA PRO A 444 -22.46 9.25 86.85
C PRO A 444 -22.13 8.56 85.53
N LEU A 445 -21.52 9.27 84.57
CA LEU A 445 -21.13 8.73 83.26
C LEU A 445 -20.09 7.60 83.36
N ASN A 446 -19.14 7.69 84.30
CA ASN A 446 -18.18 6.62 84.56
C ASN A 446 -18.83 5.37 85.19
N LYS A 447 -20.04 5.49 85.75
CA LYS A 447 -20.77 4.36 86.36
C LYS A 447 -21.69 3.64 85.38
N LEU A 448 -21.99 4.24 84.23
CA LEU A 448 -22.82 3.62 83.21
C LEU A 448 -22.16 2.33 82.72
N ASP A 449 -22.95 1.27 82.60
CA ASP A 449 -22.41 -0.03 82.17
C ASP A 449 -21.83 0.06 80.75
N ALA A 450 -22.44 0.85 79.87
CA ALA A 450 -21.91 1.13 78.54
C ALA A 450 -20.48 1.75 78.57
N ASN A 451 -20.18 2.64 79.51
CA ASN A 451 -18.83 3.22 79.60
C ASN A 451 -17.83 2.24 80.21
N LYS A 452 -18.26 1.46 81.21
CA LYS A 452 -17.42 0.38 81.76
C LYS A 452 -17.08 -0.66 80.71
N GLU A 453 -18.04 -1.04 79.87
CA GLU A 453 -17.87 -1.97 78.76
C GLU A 453 -16.90 -1.41 77.71
N GLN A 454 -16.96 -0.12 77.39
CA GLN A 454 -15.97 0.52 76.49
C GLN A 454 -14.56 0.47 77.07
N LEU A 455 -14.38 0.85 78.34
CA LEU A 455 -13.07 0.80 79.01
C LEU A 455 -12.55 -0.63 79.15
N ALA A 456 -13.42 -1.60 79.47
CA ALA A 456 -13.07 -3.01 79.52
C ALA A 456 -12.68 -3.53 78.13
N GLY A 457 -13.45 -3.21 77.10
CA GLY A 457 -13.17 -3.60 75.72
C GLY A 457 -11.89 -2.98 75.17
N LEU A 458 -11.52 -1.76 75.60
CA LEU A 458 -10.22 -1.16 75.29
C LEU A 458 -9.06 -1.94 75.93
N ASN A 459 -9.21 -2.31 77.21
CA ASN A 459 -8.22 -3.12 77.91
C ASN A 459 -8.10 -4.53 77.33
N GLU A 460 -9.21 -5.17 76.95
CA GLU A 460 -9.23 -6.45 76.26
C GLU A 460 -8.53 -6.37 74.89
N PHE A 461 -8.76 -5.28 74.15
CA PHE A 461 -8.10 -5.02 72.87
C PHE A 461 -6.57 -4.92 73.02
N VAL A 462 -6.09 -4.20 74.05
CA VAL A 462 -4.66 -4.15 74.38
C VAL A 462 -4.13 -5.52 74.81
N ALA A 463 -4.92 -6.29 75.57
CA ALA A 463 -4.54 -7.61 76.06
C ALA A 463 -4.36 -8.66 74.95
N LEU A 464 -4.85 -8.39 73.72
CA LEU A 464 -4.57 -9.20 72.53
C LEU A 464 -3.07 -9.30 72.20
N GLY A 465 -2.24 -8.37 72.72
CA GLY A 465 -0.80 -8.39 72.51
C GLY A 465 -0.37 -7.93 71.13
N TRP A 466 -1.26 -7.30 70.37
CA TRP A 466 -0.96 -6.78 69.05
C TRP A 466 0.03 -5.62 69.15
N LYS A 467 0.91 -5.48 68.15
CA LYS A 467 1.90 -4.39 68.12
C LYS A 467 1.15 -3.06 68.10
N ILE A 468 1.33 -2.25 69.14
CA ILE A 468 0.74 -0.91 69.21
C ILE A 468 1.50 0.00 68.25
N ARG A 469 0.75 0.67 67.36
CA ARG A 469 1.28 1.75 66.51
C ARG A 469 1.41 3.02 67.33
N GLU A 470 0.32 3.42 67.97
CA GLU A 470 0.24 4.61 68.83
C GLU A 470 -0.96 4.54 69.77
N VAL A 471 -0.90 5.30 70.85
CA VAL A 471 -2.03 5.57 71.73
C VAL A 471 -2.28 7.07 71.71
N GLU A 472 -3.46 7.44 71.23
CA GLU A 472 -3.94 8.81 71.16
C GLU A 472 -4.76 9.12 72.40
N ILE A 473 -4.46 10.23 73.06
CA ILE A 473 -5.23 10.72 74.21
C ILE A 473 -5.54 12.19 74.01
N THR A 474 -6.83 12.50 73.92
CA THR A 474 -7.30 13.87 73.75
C THR A 474 -8.10 14.30 74.97
N GLY A 475 -7.61 15.33 75.67
CA GLY A 475 -8.32 15.95 76.79
C GLY A 475 -9.26 17.06 76.31
N TRP A 476 -10.46 17.10 76.88
CA TRP A 476 -11.48 18.11 76.57
C TRP A 476 -12.01 18.79 77.84
N ALA A 477 -12.31 20.07 77.72
CA ALA A 477 -13.09 20.82 78.68
C ALA A 477 -14.50 21.12 78.14
N SER A 478 -15.47 21.22 79.02
CA SER A 478 -16.80 21.72 78.68
C SER A 478 -16.73 23.26 78.52
N PRO A 479 -17.55 23.87 77.63
CA PRO A 479 -17.54 25.33 77.39
C PRO A 479 -18.18 26.19 78.51
N GLU A 480 -17.80 25.94 79.76
CA GLU A 480 -18.35 26.59 80.96
C GLU A 480 -17.30 27.28 81.84
N GLY A 481 -16.09 27.49 81.34
CA GLY A 481 -15.02 28.18 82.05
C GLY A 481 -14.23 29.07 81.12
N GLU A 482 -13.46 30.00 81.69
CA GLU A 482 -12.58 30.87 80.90
C GLU A 482 -11.66 30.05 79.97
N GLU A 483 -11.44 30.53 78.75
CA GLU A 483 -10.73 29.81 77.69
C GLU A 483 -9.36 29.26 78.16
N LEU A 484 -8.56 30.09 78.83
CA LEU A 484 -7.25 29.70 79.35
C LEU A 484 -7.35 28.64 80.46
N PHE A 485 -8.34 28.77 81.34
CA PHE A 485 -8.60 27.78 82.39
C PHE A 485 -9.01 26.44 81.78
N ASN A 486 -9.89 26.45 80.78
CA ASN A 486 -10.35 25.25 80.09
C ASN A 486 -9.27 24.57 79.27
N ARG A 487 -8.36 25.35 78.65
CA ARG A 487 -7.14 24.82 78.03
C ARG A 487 -6.31 24.04 79.05
N ASP A 488 -5.94 24.66 80.17
CA ASP A 488 -5.09 24.03 81.18
C ASP A 488 -5.81 22.84 81.88
N LEU A 489 -7.15 22.91 82.01
CA LEU A 489 -7.97 21.83 82.52
C LEU A 489 -8.00 20.63 81.56
N SER A 490 -8.12 20.87 80.27
CA SER A 490 -8.09 19.83 79.24
C SER A 490 -6.73 19.13 79.18
N GLU A 491 -5.62 19.87 79.32
CA GLU A 491 -4.26 19.32 79.47
C GLU A 491 -4.14 18.43 80.72
N SER A 492 -4.68 18.88 81.85
CA SER A 492 -4.66 18.08 83.08
C SER A 492 -5.49 16.80 82.97
N ARG A 493 -6.57 16.82 82.18
CA ARG A 493 -7.43 15.64 81.92
C ARG A 493 -6.75 14.65 80.98
N SER A 494 -6.08 15.09 79.92
CA SER A 494 -5.30 14.20 79.06
C SER A 494 -4.15 13.55 79.84
N ALA A 495 -3.45 14.30 80.70
CA ALA A 495 -2.44 13.75 81.61
C ALA A 495 -3.02 12.71 82.58
N THR A 496 -4.25 12.92 83.05
CA THR A 496 -4.94 11.95 83.92
C THR A 496 -5.31 10.67 83.17
N ALA A 497 -5.80 10.79 81.94
CA ALA A 497 -6.10 9.65 81.08
C ALA A 497 -4.84 8.86 80.69
N HIS A 498 -3.73 9.55 80.42
CA HIS A 498 -2.43 8.92 80.19
C HIS A 498 -1.97 8.11 81.41
N ASN A 499 -2.07 8.68 82.60
CA ASN A 499 -1.73 7.96 83.84
C ASN A 499 -2.65 6.75 84.10
N TYR A 500 -3.94 6.87 83.77
CA TYR A 500 -4.88 5.76 83.82
C TYR A 500 -4.44 4.64 82.86
N MET A 501 -4.20 4.96 81.58
CA MET A 501 -3.83 3.98 80.56
C MET A 501 -2.50 3.30 80.89
N MET A 502 -1.51 4.07 81.33
CA MET A 502 -0.22 3.55 81.80
C MET A 502 -0.37 2.53 82.95
N LYS A 503 -1.33 2.75 83.85
CA LYS A 503 -1.62 1.84 84.96
C LYS A 503 -2.31 0.57 84.46
N GLU A 504 -3.29 0.69 83.57
CA GLU A 504 -4.00 -0.46 83.01
C GLU A 504 -3.07 -1.32 82.15
N MET A 505 -2.22 -0.72 81.30
CA MET A 505 -1.22 -1.46 80.52
C MET A 505 -0.22 -2.22 81.40
N LYS A 506 0.25 -1.62 82.50
CA LYS A 506 1.11 -2.31 83.48
C LYS A 506 0.41 -3.44 84.21
N LYS A 507 -0.91 -3.35 84.38
CA LYS A 507 -1.72 -4.44 84.95
C LYS A 507 -1.88 -5.56 83.92
N ILE A 508 -2.23 -5.23 82.69
CA ILE A 508 -2.36 -6.17 81.57
C ILE A 508 -1.05 -6.93 81.35
N ALA A 509 0.11 -6.25 81.34
CA ALA A 509 1.42 -6.89 81.19
C ALA A 509 1.77 -7.89 82.30
N LYS A 510 1.15 -7.79 83.50
CA LYS A 510 1.34 -8.76 84.59
C LYS A 510 0.39 -9.95 84.50
N GLU A 511 -0.76 -9.75 83.87
CA GLU A 511 -1.88 -10.71 83.85
C GLU A 511 -1.97 -11.47 82.52
N SER A 512 -1.53 -10.88 81.42
CA SER A 512 -1.54 -11.45 80.07
C SER A 512 -0.16 -11.93 79.65
N THR A 513 -0.08 -13.14 79.11
CA THR A 513 1.14 -13.67 78.49
C THR A 513 1.36 -13.19 77.06
N CYS A 514 0.35 -12.53 76.46
CA CYS A 514 0.37 -12.07 75.07
C CYS A 514 0.87 -10.63 74.94
N PHE A 515 0.70 -9.79 75.97
CA PHE A 515 1.14 -8.39 75.97
C PHE A 515 2.45 -8.23 76.74
N ASN A 516 3.57 -8.25 76.00
CA ASN A 516 4.92 -8.11 76.56
C ASN A 516 5.46 -6.70 76.32
N VAL A 517 5.14 -5.78 77.22
CA VAL A 517 5.71 -4.43 77.26
C VAL A 517 6.26 -4.19 78.66
N GLU A 518 7.58 -4.12 78.80
CA GLU A 518 8.24 -3.98 80.11
C GLU A 518 8.11 -2.54 80.64
N CYS A 519 8.29 -1.55 79.76
CA CYS A 519 8.11 -0.14 80.06
C CYS A 519 7.20 0.54 79.00
N PRO A 520 5.86 0.56 79.22
CA PRO A 520 4.91 1.18 78.28
C PRO A 520 5.17 2.66 78.00
N LYS A 521 5.94 3.36 78.84
CA LYS A 521 6.30 4.76 78.65
C LYS A 521 7.29 4.96 77.50
N ASP A 522 8.24 4.05 77.38
CA ASP A 522 9.39 4.20 76.47
C ASP A 522 9.22 3.37 75.19
N GLU A 523 8.32 2.38 75.21
CA GLU A 523 8.07 1.43 74.11
C GLU A 523 6.83 1.76 73.26
N ILE A 524 5.97 2.69 73.71
CA ILE A 524 4.73 3.06 73.02
C ILE A 524 4.85 4.51 72.53
N ASN A 525 4.41 4.75 71.30
CA ASN A 525 4.21 6.11 70.80
C ASN A 525 2.94 6.71 71.42
N TRP A 526 3.09 7.77 72.21
CA TRP A 526 1.98 8.45 72.88
C TRP A 526 1.71 9.79 72.19
N ASP A 527 0.54 9.92 71.57
CA ASP A 527 0.06 11.21 71.07
C ASP A 527 -0.92 11.81 72.08
N ILE A 528 -0.44 12.71 72.93
CA ILE A 528 -1.23 13.30 74.00
C ILE A 528 -1.51 14.75 73.66
N THR A 529 -2.78 15.05 73.38
CA THR A 529 -3.25 16.38 72.98
C THR A 529 -4.31 16.90 73.93
N TRP A 530 -4.57 18.21 73.86
CA TRP A 530 -5.59 18.89 74.63
C TRP A 530 -6.16 20.05 73.82
N GLN A 531 -7.48 20.09 73.71
CA GLN A 531 -8.16 20.96 72.75
C GLN A 531 -8.88 22.14 73.43
N GLY A 532 -8.79 22.25 74.75
CA GLY A 532 -9.53 23.25 75.51
C GLY A 532 -11.04 22.97 75.50
N PRO A 533 -11.89 24.02 75.45
CA PRO A 533 -13.34 23.85 75.46
C PRO A 533 -13.88 23.22 74.15
N ASP A 534 -14.65 22.15 74.29
CA ASP A 534 -15.29 21.42 73.19
C ASP A 534 -16.52 22.16 72.66
N TRP A 535 -16.28 23.24 71.91
CA TRP A 535 -17.34 24.06 71.32
C TRP A 535 -18.14 23.30 70.26
N ASP A 536 -17.49 22.46 69.46
CA ASP A 536 -18.14 21.70 68.39
C ASP A 536 -18.98 20.56 68.96
N GLY A 537 -18.48 19.86 69.98
CA GLY A 537 -19.23 18.87 70.74
C GLY A 537 -20.42 19.49 71.46
N PHE A 538 -20.28 20.70 72.00
CA PHE A 538 -21.40 21.43 72.60
C PHE A 538 -22.48 21.82 71.58
N ILE A 539 -22.09 22.36 70.43
CA ILE A 539 -23.01 22.67 69.33
C ILE A 539 -23.77 21.41 68.90
N SER A 540 -23.05 20.29 68.76
CA SER A 540 -23.63 19.00 68.39
C SER A 540 -24.58 18.45 69.46
N ALA A 541 -24.24 18.61 70.74
CA ALA A 541 -25.09 18.20 71.87
C ALA A 541 -26.38 19.03 71.92
N VAL A 542 -26.30 20.35 71.73
CA VAL A 542 -27.47 21.25 71.68
C VAL A 542 -28.39 20.89 70.50
N ASP A 543 -27.82 20.62 69.31
CA ASP A 543 -28.62 20.33 68.12
C ASP A 543 -29.44 19.03 68.27
N ASN A 544 -28.83 18.02 68.89
CA ASN A 544 -29.42 16.71 69.18
C ASN A 544 -30.28 16.66 70.47
N SER A 545 -30.30 17.75 71.25
CA SER A 545 -31.07 17.82 72.51
C SER A 545 -32.56 18.06 72.28
N SER A 546 -33.34 17.83 73.34
CA SER A 546 -34.76 18.20 73.43
C SER A 546 -35.01 19.61 73.98
N LEU A 547 -33.99 20.48 74.05
CA LEU A 547 -34.14 21.83 74.59
C LEU A 547 -35.11 22.68 73.76
N THR A 548 -36.02 23.39 74.45
CA THR A 548 -37.08 24.20 73.82
C THR A 548 -36.53 25.31 72.91
N ASP A 549 -35.43 25.96 73.30
CA ASP A 549 -34.85 27.12 72.61
C ASP A 549 -33.52 26.83 71.88
N LYS A 550 -33.29 25.58 71.45
CA LYS A 550 -32.02 25.14 70.83
C LYS A 550 -31.52 26.03 69.68
N ARG A 551 -32.42 26.54 68.83
CA ARG A 551 -32.06 27.43 67.72
C ARG A 551 -31.52 28.78 68.20
N ALA A 552 -32.08 29.33 69.28
CA ALA A 552 -31.60 30.57 69.86
C ALA A 552 -30.22 30.38 70.48
N ILE A 553 -30.02 29.27 71.21
CA ILE A 553 -28.73 28.89 71.82
C ILE A 553 -27.64 28.78 70.73
N LEU A 554 -27.90 28.02 69.66
CA LEU A 554 -26.95 27.84 68.56
C LEU A 554 -26.62 29.16 67.83
N ASN A 555 -27.61 30.03 67.63
CA ASN A 555 -27.38 31.32 66.98
C ASN A 555 -26.51 32.24 67.82
N VAL A 556 -26.74 32.28 69.15
CA VAL A 556 -25.92 33.07 70.08
C VAL A 556 -24.47 32.58 70.06
N ILE A 557 -24.24 31.27 70.18
CA ILE A 557 -22.87 30.72 70.22
C ILE A 557 -22.12 30.91 68.90
N LYS A 558 -22.80 30.69 67.77
CA LYS A 558 -22.19 30.83 66.43
C LYS A 558 -21.88 32.29 66.07
N SER A 559 -22.66 33.24 66.59
CA SER A 559 -22.47 34.67 66.32
C SER A 559 -21.59 35.39 67.33
N ALA A 560 -21.34 34.81 68.51
CA ALA A 560 -20.52 35.41 69.55
C ALA A 560 -19.01 35.31 69.27
N ASP A 561 -18.31 36.39 69.64
CA ASP A 561 -16.84 36.44 69.68
C ASP A 561 -16.31 35.34 70.61
N GLN A 562 -15.24 34.66 70.20
CA GLN A 562 -14.69 33.51 70.94
C GLN A 562 -14.44 33.80 72.43
N SER A 563 -13.95 35.01 72.76
CA SER A 563 -13.69 35.43 74.14
C SER A 563 -14.94 35.68 75.00
N LYS A 564 -16.12 35.74 74.39
CA LYS A 564 -17.41 35.98 75.07
C LYS A 564 -18.38 34.81 75.01
N ARG A 565 -18.09 33.78 74.22
CA ARG A 565 -19.01 32.64 74.01
C ARG A 565 -19.42 31.95 75.31
N GLU A 566 -18.51 31.84 76.27
CA GLU A 566 -18.79 31.22 77.57
C GLU A 566 -19.72 32.10 78.44
N GLU A 567 -19.48 33.42 78.46
CA GLU A 567 -20.34 34.40 79.14
C GLU A 567 -21.76 34.38 78.55
N GLU A 568 -21.88 34.29 77.23
CA GLU A 568 -23.17 34.20 76.54
C GLU A 568 -23.96 32.94 76.91
N ILE A 569 -23.32 31.78 77.09
CA ILE A 569 -23.99 30.57 77.59
C ILE A 569 -24.45 30.79 79.04
N ARG A 570 -23.61 31.36 79.90
CA ARG A 570 -23.96 31.61 81.32
C ARG A 570 -25.08 32.63 81.49
N ASN A 571 -25.19 33.58 80.56
CA ASN A 571 -26.25 34.59 80.55
C ASN A 571 -27.63 34.01 80.18
N MET A 572 -27.70 32.76 79.72
CA MET A 572 -28.97 32.04 79.48
C MET A 572 -29.57 31.47 80.77
N ILE A 573 -29.76 32.32 81.78
CA ILE A 573 -30.07 31.96 83.19
C ILE A 573 -31.23 30.95 83.33
N LEU A 574 -32.26 31.03 82.47
CA LEU A 574 -33.43 30.16 82.56
C LEU A 574 -33.18 28.72 82.06
N ILE A 575 -32.29 28.55 81.08
CA ILE A 575 -32.03 27.24 80.42
C ILE A 575 -30.65 26.66 80.80
N TYR A 576 -29.77 27.49 81.38
CA TYR A 576 -28.44 27.07 81.81
C TYR A 576 -28.45 25.85 82.76
N PRO A 577 -29.39 25.70 83.72
CA PRO A 577 -29.45 24.50 84.56
C PRO A 577 -29.64 23.21 83.75
N GLU A 578 -30.50 23.22 82.72
CA GLU A 578 -30.72 22.07 81.83
C GLU A 578 -29.47 21.80 80.96
N ILE A 579 -28.80 22.85 80.48
CA ILE A 579 -27.53 22.73 79.76
C ILE A 579 -26.44 22.10 80.65
N GLU A 580 -26.32 22.59 81.88
CA GLU A 580 -25.29 22.15 82.85
C GLU A 580 -25.50 20.71 83.31
N GLU A 581 -26.76 20.28 83.48
CA GLU A 581 -27.11 18.94 83.93
C GLU A 581 -27.10 17.91 82.79
N ASP A 582 -27.64 18.26 81.61
CA ASP A 582 -27.91 17.27 80.56
C ASP A 582 -26.88 17.27 79.43
N LEU A 583 -26.25 18.41 79.10
CA LEU A 583 -25.40 18.55 77.91
C LEU A 583 -23.91 18.68 78.20
N LEU A 584 -23.52 19.40 79.25
CA LEU A 584 -22.12 19.62 79.58
C LEU A 584 -21.38 18.40 80.16
N PRO A 585 -22.00 17.48 80.93
CA PRO A 585 -21.24 16.39 81.56
C PRO A 585 -20.49 15.47 80.59
N PRO A 586 -21.06 15.04 79.44
CA PRO A 586 -20.31 14.23 78.45
C PRO A 586 -19.12 14.97 77.83
N LEU A 587 -19.17 16.30 77.75
CA LEU A 587 -18.06 17.10 77.20
C LEU A 587 -16.87 17.21 78.16
N ARG A 588 -17.07 16.88 79.44
CA ARG A 588 -16.02 16.84 80.45
C ARG A 588 -15.26 15.52 80.37
N ARG A 589 -14.51 15.30 79.29
CA ARG A 589 -13.91 13.98 79.02
C ARG A 589 -12.44 14.02 78.65
N ALA A 590 -11.82 12.85 78.72
CA ALA A 590 -10.60 12.53 77.99
C ALA A 590 -10.88 11.25 77.20
N GLU A 591 -10.61 11.31 75.90
CA GLU A 591 -10.77 10.20 74.97
C GLU A 591 -9.44 9.47 74.83
N ILE A 592 -9.47 8.14 74.85
CA ILE A 592 -8.29 7.26 74.72
C ILE A 592 -8.55 6.34 73.54
N THR A 593 -7.73 6.45 72.50
CA THR A 593 -7.77 5.57 71.32
C THR A 593 -6.46 4.80 71.23
N VAL A 594 -6.55 3.47 71.18
CA VAL A 594 -5.39 2.60 70.96
C VAL A 594 -5.43 2.09 69.52
N ASN A 595 -4.36 2.36 68.77
CA ASN A 595 -4.18 1.92 67.40
C ASN A 595 -3.16 0.77 67.36
N CYS A 596 -3.55 -0.40 66.88
CA CYS A 596 -2.69 -1.59 66.77
C CYS A 596 -2.56 -2.08 65.34
N TYR A 597 -1.41 -2.66 65.00
CA TYR A 597 -1.24 -3.47 63.80
C TYR A 597 -1.90 -4.84 64.02
N GLU A 598 -2.88 -5.18 63.18
CA GLU A 598 -3.45 -6.53 63.15
C GLU A 598 -2.36 -7.55 62.79
N PRO A 599 -2.15 -8.62 63.58
CA PRO A 599 -1.20 -9.66 63.23
C PRO A 599 -1.52 -10.29 61.87
N LYS A 600 -0.51 -10.32 61.01
CA LYS A 600 -0.57 -10.88 59.67
C LYS A 600 0.42 -12.03 59.54
N ARG A 601 0.14 -12.98 58.65
CA ARG A 601 1.12 -14.01 58.28
C ARG A 601 2.28 -13.35 57.51
N THR A 602 3.49 -13.86 57.72
CA THR A 602 4.65 -13.40 56.97
C THR A 602 4.62 -13.93 55.55
N ASP A 603 5.38 -13.30 54.65
CA ASP A 603 5.49 -13.73 53.26
C ASP A 603 5.96 -15.20 53.18
N GLU A 604 6.92 -15.60 54.02
CA GLU A 604 7.42 -16.99 54.07
C GLU A 604 6.35 -17.99 54.51
N GLN A 605 5.48 -17.58 55.45
CA GLN A 605 4.37 -18.41 55.90
C GLN A 605 3.29 -18.56 54.82
N ILE A 606 2.96 -17.46 54.13
CA ILE A 606 1.96 -17.47 53.05
C ILE A 606 2.47 -18.32 51.88
N MET A 607 3.72 -18.12 51.46
CA MET A 607 4.36 -18.91 50.42
C MET A 607 4.38 -20.40 50.79
N ALA A 608 4.82 -20.76 52.01
CA ALA A 608 4.89 -22.15 52.44
C ALA A 608 3.52 -22.86 52.43
N TYR A 609 2.44 -22.15 52.75
CA TYR A 609 1.09 -22.73 52.83
C TYR A 609 0.31 -22.69 51.52
N GLY A 610 0.72 -21.88 50.53
CA GLY A 610 0.01 -21.72 49.25
C GLY A 610 -0.29 -23.05 48.56
N LEU A 611 0.73 -23.91 48.41
CA LEU A 611 0.57 -25.25 47.83
C LEU A 611 0.30 -26.35 48.86
N SER A 612 0.86 -26.23 50.07
CA SER A 612 0.82 -27.33 51.05
C SER A 612 -0.49 -27.39 51.84
N ASN A 613 -0.97 -26.24 52.32
CA ASN A 613 -2.10 -26.11 53.24
C ASN A 613 -3.02 -24.92 52.85
N PRO A 614 -3.57 -24.90 51.62
CA PRO A 614 -4.32 -23.77 51.09
C PRO A 614 -5.61 -23.44 51.86
N ASP A 615 -6.23 -24.44 52.49
CA ASP A 615 -7.43 -24.30 53.32
C ASP A 615 -7.21 -23.44 54.57
N SER A 616 -5.95 -23.31 55.01
CA SER A 616 -5.57 -22.51 56.17
C SER A 616 -5.43 -21.00 55.87
N LEU A 617 -5.37 -20.63 54.59
CA LEU A 617 -5.18 -19.26 54.12
C LEU A 617 -6.52 -18.58 53.83
N LYS A 618 -6.60 -17.28 54.12
CA LYS A 618 -7.73 -16.44 53.68
C LYS A 618 -7.62 -16.18 52.18
N VAL A 619 -8.72 -15.89 51.50
CA VAL A 619 -8.74 -15.63 50.05
C VAL A 619 -7.65 -14.66 49.57
N ASN A 620 -7.44 -13.52 50.24
CA ASN A 620 -6.40 -12.57 49.82
C ASN A 620 -4.97 -13.09 50.10
N GLU A 621 -4.77 -13.90 51.14
CA GLU A 621 -3.49 -14.56 51.40
C GLU A 621 -3.19 -15.60 50.34
N LEU A 622 -4.20 -16.38 49.92
CA LEU A 622 -4.06 -17.41 48.90
C LEU A 622 -3.81 -16.80 47.51
N MET A 623 -4.54 -15.74 47.15
CA MET A 623 -4.26 -14.96 45.94
C MET A 623 -2.85 -14.34 45.97
N TYR A 624 -2.38 -13.91 47.15
CA TYR A 624 -1.03 -13.37 47.31
C TYR A 624 0.04 -14.46 47.24
N ALA A 625 -0.28 -15.67 47.71
CA ALA A 625 0.63 -16.81 47.66
C ALA A 625 1.04 -17.13 46.21
N ALA A 626 0.11 -17.04 45.26
CA ALA A 626 0.40 -17.27 43.84
C ALA A 626 1.51 -16.35 43.30
N THR A 627 1.60 -15.11 43.78
CA THR A 627 2.60 -14.12 43.31
C THR A 627 4.05 -14.46 43.69
N PHE A 628 4.28 -15.50 44.49
CA PHE A 628 5.62 -15.98 44.86
C PHE A 628 6.15 -17.07 43.93
N TYR A 629 5.35 -17.54 42.98
CA TYR A 629 5.70 -18.60 42.04
C TYR A 629 5.89 -18.00 40.65
N GLU A 630 6.89 -18.47 39.92
CA GLU A 630 7.17 -18.08 38.53
C GLU A 630 6.61 -19.09 37.50
N ASP A 631 6.26 -20.29 37.95
CA ASP A 631 5.71 -21.36 37.10
C ASP A 631 4.18 -21.28 37.04
N ASP A 632 3.64 -21.17 35.83
CA ASP A 632 2.21 -21.02 35.57
C ASP A 632 1.39 -22.19 36.15
N ALA A 633 1.94 -23.41 36.19
CA ALA A 633 1.22 -24.57 36.72
C ALA A 633 1.11 -24.52 38.25
N ASP A 634 2.15 -24.05 38.94
CA ASP A 634 2.10 -23.78 40.39
C ASP A 634 1.13 -22.64 40.72
N GLN A 635 1.14 -21.55 39.95
CA GLN A 635 0.20 -20.44 40.10
C GLN A 635 -1.24 -20.91 39.89
N LEU A 636 -1.51 -21.66 38.82
CA LEU A 636 -2.81 -22.26 38.53
C LEU A 636 -3.29 -23.19 39.65
N ALA A 637 -2.41 -24.01 40.24
CA ALA A 637 -2.76 -24.90 41.34
C ALA A 637 -3.25 -24.11 42.59
N ILE A 638 -2.61 -22.98 42.88
CA ILE A 638 -3.01 -22.08 43.96
C ILE A 638 -4.35 -21.40 43.66
N TYR A 639 -4.55 -20.90 42.43
CA TYR A 639 -5.82 -20.30 42.04
C TYR A 639 -6.98 -21.31 42.02
N ARG A 640 -6.74 -22.56 41.60
CA ARG A 640 -7.72 -23.66 41.72
C ARG A 640 -8.08 -23.94 43.18
N SER A 641 -7.11 -23.91 44.08
CA SER A 641 -7.38 -23.99 45.52
C SER A 641 -8.22 -22.80 46.00
N ALA A 642 -7.95 -21.59 45.52
CA ALA A 642 -8.75 -20.41 45.83
C ALA A 642 -10.18 -20.52 45.31
N ILE A 643 -10.39 -21.12 44.14
CA ILE A 643 -11.71 -21.43 43.57
C ILE A 643 -12.43 -22.46 44.44
N GLU A 644 -11.76 -23.52 44.88
CA GLU A 644 -12.34 -24.58 45.71
C GLU A 644 -12.83 -24.05 47.07
N TYR A 645 -11.98 -23.33 47.79
CA TYR A 645 -12.30 -22.82 49.13
C TYR A 645 -13.09 -21.51 49.11
N PHE A 646 -12.96 -20.71 48.04
CA PHE A 646 -13.61 -19.41 47.91
C PHE A 646 -14.28 -19.24 46.53
N PRO A 647 -15.33 -20.04 46.22
CA PRO A 647 -15.91 -20.15 44.87
C PRO A 647 -16.60 -18.89 44.33
N LYS A 648 -16.68 -17.81 45.12
CA LYS A 648 -17.20 -16.50 44.72
C LYS A 648 -16.10 -15.48 44.39
N CYS A 649 -14.84 -15.87 44.46
CA CYS A 649 -13.71 -14.99 44.15
C CYS A 649 -13.52 -14.91 42.63
N TYR A 650 -14.14 -13.92 41.96
CA TYR A 650 -13.97 -13.73 40.51
C TYR A 650 -12.49 -13.62 40.09
N ARG A 651 -11.64 -13.02 40.95
CA ARG A 651 -10.20 -12.84 40.71
C ARG A 651 -9.46 -14.16 40.56
N ALA A 652 -9.85 -15.18 41.34
CA ALA A 652 -9.24 -16.50 41.24
C ALA A 652 -9.56 -17.17 39.90
N TYR A 653 -10.80 -17.04 39.41
CA TYR A 653 -11.19 -17.50 38.08
C TYR A 653 -10.51 -16.71 36.96
N ASN A 654 -10.44 -15.37 37.09
CA ASN A 654 -9.78 -14.52 36.10
C ASN A 654 -8.30 -14.89 35.93
N ASN A 655 -7.58 -15.00 37.04
CA ASN A 655 -6.14 -15.29 37.00
C ASN A 655 -5.91 -16.76 36.61
N ALA A 656 -6.70 -17.72 37.10
CA ALA A 656 -6.62 -19.10 36.61
C ALA A 656 -6.86 -19.21 35.10
N GLY A 657 -7.79 -18.43 34.55
CA GLY A 657 -8.04 -18.37 33.11
C GLY A 657 -6.84 -17.87 32.32
N GLU A 658 -6.10 -16.91 32.87
CA GLU A 658 -4.87 -16.39 32.28
C GLU A 658 -3.73 -17.42 32.32
N GLU A 659 -3.48 -18.08 33.47
CA GLU A 659 -2.46 -19.14 33.55
C GLU A 659 -2.77 -20.30 32.58
N LEU A 660 -4.06 -20.62 32.40
CA LEU A 660 -4.50 -21.64 31.44
C LEU A 660 -4.24 -21.21 29.98
N ILE A 661 -4.30 -19.92 29.65
CA ILE A 661 -3.92 -19.42 28.32
C ILE A 661 -2.43 -19.66 28.10
N SER A 662 -1.59 -19.30 29.07
CA SER A 662 -0.13 -19.48 29.01
C SER A 662 0.27 -20.96 28.87
N LEU A 663 -0.48 -21.85 29.53
CA LEU A 663 -0.32 -23.31 29.42
C LEU A 663 -0.92 -23.92 28.13
N GLY A 664 -1.63 -23.14 27.30
CA GLY A 664 -2.27 -23.61 26.07
C GLY A 664 -3.59 -24.39 26.26
N GLU A 665 -4.16 -24.37 27.46
CA GLU A 665 -5.40 -25.06 27.85
C GLU A 665 -6.63 -24.16 27.60
N TYR A 666 -6.82 -23.77 26.33
CA TYR A 666 -7.76 -22.72 25.90
C TYR A 666 -9.23 -23.00 26.24
N ASP A 667 -9.68 -24.26 26.15
CA ASP A 667 -11.06 -24.64 26.47
C ASP A 667 -11.38 -24.40 27.95
N GLU A 668 -10.44 -24.76 28.85
CA GLU A 668 -10.60 -24.53 30.28
C GLU A 668 -10.46 -23.05 30.63
N ALA A 669 -9.53 -22.34 29.98
CA ALA A 669 -9.39 -20.89 30.14
C ALA A 669 -10.72 -20.17 29.87
N GLY A 670 -11.39 -20.51 28.77
CA GLY A 670 -12.69 -19.94 28.41
C GLY A 670 -13.77 -20.20 29.48
N MET A 671 -13.79 -21.41 30.06
CA MET A 671 -14.71 -21.73 31.17
C MET A 671 -14.43 -20.90 32.43
N MET A 672 -13.15 -20.71 32.79
CA MET A 672 -12.76 -19.93 33.96
C MET A 672 -13.09 -18.44 33.76
N LEU A 673 -12.74 -17.85 32.62
CA LEU A 673 -13.04 -16.45 32.31
C LEU A 673 -14.55 -16.19 32.25
N ALA A 674 -15.33 -17.08 31.63
CA ALA A 674 -16.79 -16.97 31.64
C ALA A 674 -17.37 -17.00 33.07
N LYS A 675 -16.80 -17.83 33.95
CA LYS A 675 -17.21 -17.86 35.36
C LYS A 675 -16.79 -16.60 36.11
N ALA A 676 -15.62 -16.05 35.83
CA ALA A 676 -15.19 -14.76 36.37
C ALA A 676 -16.18 -13.65 35.97
N GLN A 677 -16.59 -13.62 34.70
CA GLN A 677 -17.56 -12.66 34.17
C GLN A 677 -18.93 -12.77 34.83
N GLU A 678 -19.42 -14.00 35.07
CA GLU A 678 -20.67 -14.24 35.81
C GLU A 678 -20.62 -13.65 37.23
N LEU A 679 -19.47 -13.76 37.89
CA LEU A 679 -19.27 -13.29 39.26
C LEU A 679 -19.03 -11.78 39.34
N ASN A 680 -18.41 -11.17 38.33
CA ASN A 680 -18.17 -9.73 38.28
C ASN A 680 -17.97 -9.21 36.84
N ALA A 681 -19.07 -8.87 36.17
CA ALA A 681 -19.03 -8.33 34.81
C ALA A 681 -18.46 -6.91 34.68
N GLU A 682 -18.26 -6.19 35.80
CA GLU A 682 -17.77 -4.79 35.78
C GLU A 682 -16.25 -4.69 35.76
N TYR A 683 -15.53 -5.79 35.98
CA TYR A 683 -14.06 -5.78 35.97
C TYR A 683 -13.53 -6.02 34.56
N GLY A 684 -13.05 -4.96 33.91
CA GLY A 684 -12.60 -5.00 32.51
C GLY A 684 -11.42 -5.94 32.24
N GLY A 685 -10.62 -6.26 33.26
CA GLY A 685 -9.53 -7.24 33.13
C GLY A 685 -9.99 -8.62 32.64
N ILE A 686 -11.25 -9.01 32.92
CA ILE A 686 -11.83 -10.27 32.40
C ILE A 686 -12.02 -10.17 30.89
N ASP A 687 -12.61 -9.09 30.40
CA ASP A 687 -12.78 -8.88 28.95
C ASP A 687 -11.43 -8.81 28.25
N ASN A 688 -10.42 -8.18 28.85
CA ASN A 688 -9.06 -8.20 28.29
C ASN A 688 -8.55 -9.64 28.13
N ASN A 689 -8.65 -10.46 29.17
CA ASN A 689 -8.16 -11.85 29.11
C ASN A 689 -8.98 -12.72 28.16
N MET A 690 -10.28 -12.44 27.98
CA MET A 690 -11.09 -13.06 26.91
C MET A 690 -10.60 -12.64 25.51
N GLY A 691 -10.17 -11.39 25.35
CA GLY A 691 -9.54 -10.92 24.11
C GLY A 691 -8.21 -11.60 23.84
N VAL A 692 -7.37 -11.79 24.87
CA VAL A 692 -6.11 -12.56 24.77
C VAL A 692 -6.41 -14.00 24.33
N LEU A 693 -7.37 -14.68 24.97
CA LEU A 693 -7.79 -16.02 24.57
C LEU A 693 -8.26 -16.07 23.11
N ALA A 694 -9.05 -15.08 22.67
CA ALA A 694 -9.52 -15.00 21.30
C ALA A 694 -8.38 -14.85 20.28
N CYS A 695 -7.33 -14.09 20.60
CA CYS A 695 -6.11 -14.03 19.77
C CYS A 695 -5.44 -15.41 19.62
N HIS A 696 -5.30 -16.17 20.71
CA HIS A 696 -4.74 -17.52 20.65
C HIS A 696 -5.61 -18.50 19.84
N LEU A 697 -6.92 -18.28 19.80
CA LEU A 697 -7.86 -19.05 18.97
C LEU A 697 -7.95 -18.58 17.51
N GLY A 698 -7.27 -17.47 17.16
CA GLY A 698 -7.31 -16.86 15.83
C GLY A 698 -8.60 -16.10 15.51
N ASP A 699 -9.45 -15.83 16.50
CA ASP A 699 -10.68 -15.04 16.36
C ASP A 699 -10.39 -13.56 16.68
N TYR A 700 -9.71 -12.88 15.74
CA TYR A 700 -9.27 -11.49 15.93
C TYR A 700 -10.43 -10.48 15.99
N ASP A 701 -11.56 -10.79 15.36
CA ASP A 701 -12.77 -9.96 15.43
C ASP A 701 -13.34 -9.98 16.87
N ALA A 702 -13.49 -11.18 17.46
CA ALA A 702 -13.89 -11.31 18.86
C ALA A 702 -12.86 -10.70 19.81
N ALA A 703 -11.57 -10.87 19.53
CA ALA A 703 -10.50 -10.26 20.33
C ALA A 703 -10.64 -8.73 20.38
N LYS A 704 -10.88 -8.10 19.22
CA LYS A 704 -11.08 -6.65 19.11
C LYS A 704 -12.29 -6.18 19.92
N GLU A 705 -13.43 -6.88 19.84
CA GLU A 705 -14.63 -6.55 20.61
C GLU A 705 -14.37 -6.61 22.12
N HIS A 706 -13.70 -7.67 22.58
CA HIS A 706 -13.35 -7.85 23.99
C HIS A 706 -12.37 -6.78 24.50
N PHE A 707 -11.31 -6.46 23.75
CA PHE A 707 -10.39 -5.39 24.13
C PHE A 707 -11.11 -4.03 24.17
N MET A 708 -11.94 -3.69 23.18
CA MET A 708 -12.71 -2.45 23.22
C MET A 708 -13.64 -2.39 24.44
N THR A 709 -14.29 -3.50 24.80
CA THR A 709 -15.11 -3.59 26.01
C THR A 709 -14.29 -3.39 27.29
N ALA A 710 -13.10 -3.97 27.38
CA ALA A 710 -12.17 -3.76 28.50
C ALA A 710 -11.75 -2.28 28.61
N GLN A 711 -11.48 -1.64 27.48
CA GLN A 711 -11.13 -0.21 27.41
C GLN A 711 -12.29 0.68 27.90
N GLU A 712 -13.53 0.38 27.51
CA GLU A 712 -14.74 1.08 27.98
C GLU A 712 -14.91 0.96 29.51
N LYS A 713 -14.46 -0.15 30.09
CA LYS A 713 -14.45 -0.40 31.54
C LYS A 713 -13.24 0.21 32.26
N GLY A 714 -12.37 0.92 31.54
CA GLY A 714 -11.26 1.69 32.09
C GLY A 714 -9.93 0.96 32.16
N GLU A 715 -9.80 -0.22 31.55
CA GLU A 715 -8.51 -0.90 31.44
C GLU A 715 -7.65 -0.29 30.32
N ASN A 716 -6.33 -0.30 30.53
CA ASN A 716 -5.39 0.03 29.46
C ASN A 716 -5.09 -1.23 28.64
N VAL A 717 -5.64 -1.28 27.43
CA VAL A 717 -5.47 -2.38 26.48
C VAL A 717 -4.84 -1.92 25.17
N ASP A 718 -4.21 -0.75 25.17
CA ASP A 718 -3.71 -0.11 23.95
C ASP A 718 -2.79 -1.06 23.21
N TYR A 719 -1.83 -1.68 23.92
CA TYR A 719 -0.90 -2.65 23.34
C TYR A 719 -1.61 -3.77 22.58
N ASN A 720 -2.64 -4.38 23.17
CA ASN A 720 -3.37 -5.49 22.56
C ASN A 720 -4.12 -5.04 21.30
N LEU A 721 -4.72 -3.85 21.31
CA LEU A 721 -5.34 -3.24 20.13
C LEU A 721 -4.30 -2.87 19.07
N GLY A 722 -3.10 -2.45 19.48
CA GLY A 722 -1.98 -2.15 18.60
C GLY A 722 -1.49 -3.38 17.83
N VAL A 723 -1.39 -4.53 18.51
CA VAL A 723 -1.07 -5.82 17.87
C VAL A 723 -2.12 -6.19 16.81
N LEU A 724 -3.41 -6.03 17.12
CA LEU A 724 -4.47 -6.28 16.13
C LEU A 724 -4.43 -5.29 14.95
N ALA A 725 -4.01 -4.05 15.16
CA ALA A 725 -3.88 -3.07 14.08
C ALA A 725 -2.78 -3.42 13.06
N ILE A 726 -1.80 -4.26 13.43
CA ILE A 726 -0.83 -4.84 12.47
C ILE A 726 -1.57 -5.72 11.45
N LEU A 727 -2.51 -6.54 11.92
CA LEU A 727 -3.31 -7.44 11.08
C LEU A 727 -4.25 -6.66 10.14
N ASP A 728 -4.70 -5.47 10.56
CA ASP A 728 -5.48 -4.55 9.73
C ASP A 728 -4.62 -3.80 8.68
N GLY A 729 -3.28 -3.89 8.76
CA GLY A 729 -2.35 -3.14 7.91
C GLY A 729 -2.18 -1.66 8.26
N ASP A 730 -2.80 -1.18 9.35
CA ASP A 730 -2.72 0.20 9.83
C ASP A 730 -1.59 0.36 10.85
N TYR A 731 -0.35 0.35 10.34
CA TYR A 731 0.84 0.43 11.17
C TYR A 731 0.96 1.78 11.90
N ALA A 732 0.43 2.86 11.33
CA ALA A 732 0.45 4.17 11.95
C ALA A 732 -0.50 4.26 13.16
N ALA A 733 -1.66 3.58 13.10
CA ALA A 733 -2.51 3.38 14.26
C ALA A 733 -1.86 2.44 15.28
N ALA A 734 -1.27 1.33 14.83
CA ALA A 734 -0.57 0.38 15.70
C ALA A 734 0.54 1.07 16.53
N GLN A 735 1.33 1.97 15.93
CA GLN A 735 2.39 2.70 16.63
C GLN A 735 1.89 3.64 17.72
N LYS A 736 0.68 4.20 17.56
CA LYS A 736 0.06 5.02 18.62
C LYS A 736 -0.46 4.17 19.78
N LEU A 737 -0.66 2.87 19.52
CA LEU A 737 -1.25 1.90 20.41
C LEU A 737 -0.20 0.94 20.99
N THR A 738 1.11 1.18 20.85
CA THR A 738 2.13 0.30 21.48
C THR A 738 2.09 0.33 23.01
N GLY A 739 1.43 1.33 23.61
CA GLY A 739 1.28 1.46 25.06
C GLY A 739 2.63 1.59 25.79
N GLY A 740 2.74 0.97 26.97
CA GLY A 740 3.95 0.91 27.80
C GLY A 740 4.80 -0.36 27.58
N ALA A 741 4.58 -1.11 26.50
CA ALA A 741 5.31 -2.33 26.19
C ALA A 741 6.72 -2.02 25.63
N GLU A 742 7.58 -1.47 26.48
CA GLU A 742 9.01 -1.30 26.23
C GLU A 742 9.66 -2.69 26.13
N CYS A 743 10.59 -2.89 25.19
CA CYS A 743 11.28 -4.18 25.00
C CYS A 743 10.35 -5.35 24.64
N ASN A 744 9.54 -5.19 23.59
CA ASN A 744 8.61 -6.21 23.14
C ASN A 744 8.72 -6.45 21.63
N HIS A 745 8.67 -7.72 21.21
CA HIS A 745 8.73 -8.15 19.82
C HIS A 745 7.76 -7.38 18.90
N ASN A 746 6.45 -7.40 19.20
CA ASN A 746 5.45 -6.75 18.34
C ASN A 746 5.59 -5.22 18.35
N THR A 747 6.04 -4.62 19.46
CA THR A 747 6.37 -3.19 19.49
C THR A 747 7.51 -2.87 18.51
N GLY A 748 8.56 -3.69 18.48
CA GLY A 748 9.67 -3.57 17.53
C GLY A 748 9.20 -3.77 16.08
N LEU A 749 8.33 -4.76 15.83
CA LEU A 749 7.74 -5.02 14.51
C LEU A 749 6.95 -3.81 14.01
N ILE A 750 6.13 -3.20 14.86
CA ILE A 750 5.37 -1.99 14.54
C ILE A 750 6.32 -0.84 14.14
N GLN A 751 7.41 -0.65 14.90
CA GLN A 751 8.41 0.38 14.59
C GLN A 751 9.10 0.10 13.25
N LEU A 752 9.47 -1.16 12.99
CA LEU A 752 10.10 -1.60 11.74
C LEU A 752 9.19 -1.36 10.53
N LEU A 753 7.91 -1.72 10.64
CA LEU A 753 6.89 -1.51 9.60
C LEU A 753 6.61 -0.03 9.33
N ASN A 754 6.72 0.83 10.35
CA ASN A 754 6.65 2.29 10.19
C ASN A 754 7.97 2.96 9.78
N LYS A 755 8.99 2.15 9.45
CA LYS A 755 10.31 2.61 8.98
C LYS A 755 11.11 3.38 10.04
N ASP A 756 10.81 3.18 11.32
CA ASP A 756 11.60 3.68 12.46
C ASP A 756 12.63 2.63 12.91
N TYR A 757 13.64 2.42 12.07
CA TYR A 757 14.59 1.32 12.21
C TYR A 757 15.46 1.43 13.48
N SER A 758 15.81 2.65 13.89
CA SER A 758 16.62 2.87 15.10
C SER A 758 15.85 2.51 16.37
N ALA A 759 14.55 2.86 16.43
CA ALA A 759 13.69 2.46 17.53
C ALA A 759 13.46 0.95 17.50
N ALA A 760 13.15 0.37 16.33
CA ALA A 760 12.94 -1.06 16.16
C ALA A 760 14.12 -1.87 16.66
N GLN A 761 15.35 -1.52 16.22
CA GLN A 761 16.57 -2.16 16.67
C GLN A 761 16.71 -2.12 18.20
N SER A 762 16.56 -0.93 18.81
CA SER A 762 16.68 -0.76 20.26
C SER A 762 15.65 -1.61 21.02
N THR A 763 14.42 -1.68 20.49
CA THR A 763 13.33 -2.46 21.09
C THR A 763 13.58 -3.96 20.99
N PHE A 764 14.01 -4.45 19.82
CA PHE A 764 14.31 -5.88 19.64
C PHE A 764 15.54 -6.32 20.45
N GLU A 765 16.58 -5.47 20.59
CA GLU A 765 17.79 -5.78 21.36
C GLU A 765 17.52 -6.00 22.86
N CYS A 766 16.48 -5.38 23.42
CA CYS A 766 16.08 -5.57 24.81
C CYS A 766 14.88 -6.50 25.01
N ALA A 767 14.19 -6.91 23.93
CA ALA A 767 13.09 -7.84 24.00
C ALA A 767 13.55 -9.25 24.42
N PRO A 768 12.64 -10.09 24.96
CA PRO A 768 12.95 -11.49 25.27
C PRO A 768 13.57 -12.23 24.07
N GLU A 769 14.55 -13.09 24.35
CA GLU A 769 15.23 -13.88 23.32
C GLU A 769 14.24 -14.81 22.61
N ASP A 770 14.07 -14.60 21.31
CA ASP A 770 13.15 -15.36 20.45
C ASP A 770 13.70 -15.39 19.02
N ALA A 771 13.47 -16.49 18.31
CA ALA A 771 14.01 -16.70 16.96
C ALA A 771 13.51 -15.64 15.97
N LEU A 772 12.21 -15.31 16.00
CA LEU A 772 11.63 -14.29 15.13
C LEU A 772 12.06 -12.89 15.52
N THR A 773 12.28 -12.61 16.81
CA THR A 773 12.87 -11.33 17.25
C THR A 773 14.26 -11.11 16.62
N TYR A 774 15.13 -12.12 16.64
CA TYR A 774 16.44 -12.02 15.98
C TYR A 774 16.33 -11.96 14.45
N TYR A 775 15.36 -12.66 13.87
CA TYR A 775 15.10 -12.58 12.43
C TYR A 775 14.68 -11.17 12.01
N LEU A 776 13.80 -10.52 12.77
CA LEU A 776 13.40 -9.13 12.56
C LEU A 776 14.55 -8.13 12.80
N LEU A 777 15.48 -8.42 13.72
CA LEU A 777 16.74 -7.66 13.82
C LEU A 777 17.60 -7.79 12.57
N ALA A 778 17.68 -8.98 11.97
CA ALA A 778 18.39 -9.17 10.71
C ALA A 778 17.70 -8.39 9.57
N ILE A 779 16.37 -8.41 9.48
CA ILE A 779 15.60 -7.58 8.54
C ILE A 779 15.85 -6.08 8.79
N THR A 780 15.87 -5.65 10.05
CA THR A 780 16.18 -4.27 10.44
C THR A 780 17.56 -3.84 9.92
N GLY A 781 18.56 -4.71 10.08
CA GLY A 781 19.89 -4.52 9.52
C GLY A 781 19.89 -4.44 7.99
N ALA A 782 19.14 -5.31 7.32
CA ALA A 782 19.03 -5.30 5.85
C ALA A 782 18.44 -3.98 5.33
N ARG A 783 17.41 -3.45 6.00
CA ARG A 783 16.79 -2.15 5.67
C ARG A 783 17.65 -0.93 6.03
N GLN A 784 18.68 -1.13 6.87
CA GLN A 784 19.67 -0.11 7.24
C GLN A 784 20.98 -0.23 6.44
N ASP A 785 21.10 -1.20 5.52
CA ASP A 785 22.35 -1.57 4.85
C ASP A 785 23.48 -1.98 5.82
N ASP A 786 23.15 -2.54 6.99
CA ASP A 786 24.10 -3.01 8.01
C ASP A 786 24.31 -4.53 7.91
N SER A 787 25.29 -4.95 7.09
CA SER A 787 25.60 -6.36 6.88
C SER A 787 25.99 -7.09 8.17
N GLN A 788 26.60 -6.41 9.14
CA GLN A 788 26.99 -7.06 10.39
C GLN A 788 25.76 -7.38 11.23
N LEU A 789 24.83 -6.44 11.34
CA LEU A 789 23.57 -6.66 12.06
C LEU A 789 22.73 -7.77 11.41
N VAL A 790 22.75 -7.88 10.07
CA VAL A 790 22.13 -8.98 9.33
C VAL A 790 22.73 -10.32 9.74
N PHE A 791 24.04 -10.51 9.58
CA PHE A 791 24.67 -11.82 9.75
C PHE A 791 24.66 -12.27 11.22
N ASP A 792 24.98 -11.38 12.16
CA ASP A 792 25.06 -11.71 13.58
C ASP A 792 23.70 -12.18 14.13
N ASN A 793 22.60 -11.56 13.69
CA ASN A 793 21.26 -11.92 14.18
C ASN A 793 20.60 -13.04 13.37
N LEU A 794 20.90 -13.16 12.07
CA LEU A 794 20.38 -14.29 11.28
C LEU A 794 20.96 -15.63 11.78
N ILE A 795 22.24 -15.66 12.19
CA ILE A 795 22.85 -16.83 12.83
C ILE A 795 22.10 -17.20 14.11
N LYS A 796 21.85 -16.23 15.00
CA LYS A 796 21.13 -16.47 16.26
C LYS A 796 19.69 -16.94 16.02
N ALA A 797 19.00 -16.33 15.06
CA ALA A 797 17.65 -16.73 14.68
C ALA A 797 17.62 -18.21 14.26
N ILE A 798 18.54 -18.63 13.39
CA ILE A 798 18.64 -20.01 12.89
C ILE A 798 19.12 -21.00 13.97
N GLU A 799 19.96 -20.56 14.91
CA GLU A 799 20.37 -21.38 16.07
C GLU A 799 19.19 -21.71 16.98
N LEU A 800 18.24 -20.78 17.14
CA LEU A 800 17.01 -20.98 17.91
C LEU A 800 15.93 -21.71 17.11
N ASP A 801 15.77 -21.39 15.83
CA ASP A 801 14.84 -22.04 14.90
C ASP A 801 15.49 -22.33 13.54
N PRO A 802 15.93 -23.58 13.29
CA PRO A 802 16.54 -23.97 12.03
C PRO A 802 15.67 -23.81 10.79
N GLU A 803 14.33 -23.70 10.91
CA GLU A 803 13.43 -23.54 9.76
C GLU A 803 13.61 -22.16 9.08
N LEU A 804 14.01 -21.14 9.86
CA LEU A 804 14.30 -19.78 9.36
C LEU A 804 15.45 -19.73 8.35
N LYS A 805 16.25 -20.81 8.25
CA LYS A 805 17.26 -20.97 7.20
C LYS A 805 16.62 -20.96 5.82
N ASN A 806 15.54 -21.72 5.64
CA ASN A 806 14.83 -21.80 4.35
C ASN A 806 14.06 -20.51 4.09
N GLU A 807 13.47 -19.91 5.14
CA GLU A 807 12.78 -18.62 5.04
C GLU A 807 13.73 -17.55 4.49
N ALA A 808 14.89 -17.37 5.13
CA ALA A 808 15.89 -16.37 4.74
C ALA A 808 16.40 -16.55 3.30
N MET A 809 16.49 -17.79 2.81
CA MET A 809 16.98 -18.08 1.46
C MET A 809 16.07 -17.50 0.37
N TYR A 810 14.79 -17.33 0.66
CA TYR A 810 13.79 -16.87 -0.29
C TYR A 810 13.14 -15.52 0.09
N ASP A 811 13.34 -15.05 1.31
CA ASP A 811 12.79 -13.79 1.81
C ASP A 811 13.38 -12.58 1.07
N ARG A 812 12.52 -11.77 0.46
CA ARG A 812 12.92 -10.62 -0.35
C ARG A 812 13.54 -9.49 0.47
N GLU A 813 13.40 -9.50 1.80
CA GLU A 813 14.10 -8.57 2.69
C GLU A 813 15.63 -8.67 2.53
N PHE A 814 16.16 -9.83 2.10
CA PHE A 814 17.59 -10.07 1.93
C PHE A 814 18.06 -10.08 0.47
N LEU A 815 17.28 -9.54 -0.49
CA LEU A 815 17.63 -9.52 -1.92
C LEU A 815 19.06 -9.02 -2.20
N ASN A 816 19.46 -7.95 -1.53
CA ASN A 816 20.79 -7.34 -1.70
C ASN A 816 21.93 -8.21 -1.15
N TYR A 817 21.61 -9.22 -0.33
CA TYR A 817 22.57 -10.09 0.36
C TYR A 817 22.67 -11.50 -0.26
N PHE A 818 21.75 -11.92 -1.12
CA PHE A 818 21.75 -13.27 -1.73
C PHE A 818 23.05 -13.65 -2.46
N SER A 819 23.77 -12.66 -2.97
CA SER A 819 25.05 -12.86 -3.66
C SER A 819 26.27 -12.90 -2.73
N PHE A 820 26.11 -12.58 -1.44
CA PHE A 820 27.20 -12.48 -0.48
C PHE A 820 27.61 -13.89 -0.03
N PRO A 821 28.90 -14.27 -0.11
CA PRO A 821 29.35 -15.59 0.32
C PRO A 821 29.03 -15.89 1.79
N GLU A 822 29.10 -14.88 2.66
CA GLU A 822 28.77 -14.99 4.08
C GLU A 822 27.29 -15.32 4.28
N PHE A 823 26.39 -14.64 3.56
CA PHE A 823 24.96 -14.94 3.59
C PHE A 823 24.66 -16.35 3.10
N GLN A 824 25.25 -16.74 1.96
CA GLN A 824 25.12 -18.10 1.42
C GLN A 824 25.61 -19.17 2.40
N ALA A 825 26.70 -18.92 3.12
CA ALA A 825 27.20 -19.85 4.13
C ALA A 825 26.26 -20.02 5.34
N ILE A 826 25.43 -19.00 5.64
CA ILE A 826 24.42 -19.06 6.71
C ILE A 826 23.19 -19.85 6.23
N VAL A 827 22.73 -19.60 5.00
CA VAL A 827 21.44 -20.12 4.50
C VAL A 827 21.50 -21.37 3.61
N GLN A 828 22.68 -21.84 3.19
CA GLN A 828 22.84 -23.03 2.32
C GLN A 828 23.32 -24.29 3.04
#